data_AF-A0AAV0UFJ2-F1
#
_entry.id   AF-A0AAV0UFJ2-F1
#
_cell.length_a   1.000
_cell.length_b   1.000
_cell.length_c   1.000
_cell.angle_alpha   90.00
_cell.angle_beta   90.00
_cell.angle_gamma   90.00
#
_symmetry.space_group_name_H-M   'P 1'
#
loop_
_entity.id
_entity.type
_entity.pdbx_description
1 polymer ?
#
loop_
_entity_poly.entity_id
_entity_poly.type
_entity_poly.pdbx_seq_one_letter_code
_entity_poly.pdbx_strand_id
1 'polypeptide(L)'
;MNAASVLSSPISFVTVSNDGNFQVSSEAIEYLQQIRGPIAVVAIAGLYRTGKSYLLNLLLGRDQKKNRMFDVGATINACTKGIWIWGQPVANQKSHAIFPHLGKDTTIVFMDTEGLGSIERSQTQDTQIFALALLLSSLFIYNSRGVIDANAIEDLSLVVNLTKIIQAKAHNDKKATNCNELSRFFPDFLWVVRDFTLELKQDGKKMTSKDYFETALKQQQHSFTENVVQKNKSRSLLSTFFPSRDCVTMVRPLHDEKQLRELSKQPYESLRPEFREQMEILKKKLSMSLKPKTMMSNVLNGPMLVSLTKNYVAAFNSGSSPVITSVWDRVIESQCDQALDSAKQVFREKMDAAIAEKTNLVRVNQVMRARPLEDVELVSLYETARKAADRELLREDIVSISSLKDYSLTLSEYSLEILQTKFKDNDAVSTVFNKEILQELWKPCKEPLKDPSLIAEDEAQYLQNQLTASQDFLSSIVTQFNDRAAGSRKHGVLNDFLLENMVEGMFEWSTLVKTFFRSKEAQLAADIASSQHSLRSIESKVRVAQEMLTQQNDSFEKAVQSIAERIASERSTLLDDIQSKQSQIDRTRLQVEQLGTLHKEVLDRLDAQIQEAKDERNQLEAAIHSAEVCREKERQEAQRQLLQSEAKFHNEEKTLIQGQQQILKKVLELERCLGEQDVNQLAELSRVEKENTEEIFRLQLQFQELEEELRESAVQNIQVLEKEQEEERDVLQWNLDEKKKRLVILCKLLDEKEAAKTTQFFSGEECIVQ
;
A
#
# COMPACT_ATOMS: atom_id res chain seq x y z
N MET A 1 -3.07 -24.85 26.49
CA MET A 1 -4.49 -24.71 26.11
C MET A 1 -5.31 -24.79 27.39
N ASN A 2 -5.79 -23.66 27.91
CA ASN A 2 -6.69 -23.66 29.07
C ASN A 2 -8.12 -23.65 28.56
N ALA A 3 -8.87 -24.72 28.83
CA ALA A 3 -10.30 -24.78 28.54
C ALA A 3 -11.02 -23.64 29.27
N ALA A 4 -11.90 -22.92 28.58
CA ALA A 4 -12.72 -21.87 29.19
C ALA A 4 -13.52 -22.45 30.38
N SER A 5 -13.46 -21.76 31.51
CA SER A 5 -14.09 -22.21 32.76
C SER A 5 -15.62 -22.24 32.64
N VAL A 6 -16.25 -23.36 33.04
CA VAL A 6 -17.72 -23.50 33.02
C VAL A 6 -18.34 -22.61 34.08
N LEU A 7 -19.24 -21.70 33.68
CA LEU A 7 -19.99 -20.85 34.62
C LEU A 7 -20.96 -21.70 35.47
N SER A 8 -20.71 -21.72 36.78
CA SER A 8 -21.55 -22.42 37.76
C SER A 8 -22.84 -21.65 38.11
N SER A 9 -22.86 -20.33 37.91
CA SER A 9 -24.00 -19.44 38.11
C SER A 9 -24.06 -18.35 37.04
N PRO A 10 -25.22 -17.70 36.83
CA PRO A 10 -25.30 -16.48 36.05
C PRO A 10 -24.39 -15.39 36.63
N ILE A 11 -23.76 -14.61 35.76
CA ILE A 11 -22.91 -13.48 36.15
C ILE A 11 -23.49 -12.18 35.59
N SER A 12 -23.30 -11.08 36.31
CA SER A 12 -23.72 -9.77 35.82
C SER A 12 -22.80 -9.33 34.68
N PHE A 13 -23.38 -8.89 33.57
CA PHE A 13 -22.64 -8.44 32.39
C PHE A 13 -22.59 -6.92 32.29
N VAL A 14 -23.77 -6.29 32.27
CA VAL A 14 -23.90 -4.83 32.25
C VAL A 14 -24.66 -4.40 33.50
N THR A 15 -24.01 -3.60 34.33
CA THR A 15 -24.59 -3.01 35.54
C THR A 15 -24.82 -1.52 35.35
N VAL A 16 -25.73 -0.95 36.13
CA VAL A 16 -25.95 0.50 36.19
C VAL A 16 -25.39 0.99 37.52
N SER A 17 -24.45 1.93 37.46
CA SER A 17 -23.87 2.60 38.61
C SER A 17 -24.88 3.53 39.31
N ASN A 18 -24.58 3.97 40.52
CA ASN A 18 -25.44 4.88 41.28
C ASN A 18 -25.64 6.23 40.56
N ASP A 19 -24.69 6.63 39.72
CA ASP A 19 -24.74 7.84 38.91
C ASP A 19 -25.58 7.67 37.62
N GLY A 20 -26.17 6.49 37.42
CA GLY A 20 -26.99 6.18 36.24
C GLY A 20 -26.21 5.74 35.00
N ASN A 21 -24.88 5.66 35.06
CA ASN A 21 -24.02 5.20 33.97
C ASN A 21 -23.91 3.68 33.90
N PHE A 22 -23.86 3.13 32.69
CA PHE A 22 -23.63 1.70 32.45
C PHE A 22 -22.16 1.32 32.62
N GLN A 23 -21.90 0.13 33.17
CA GLN A 23 -20.56 -0.43 33.33
C GLN A 23 -20.59 -1.91 32.96
N VAL A 24 -19.50 -2.39 32.34
CA VAL A 24 -19.34 -3.82 32.02
C VAL A 24 -18.56 -4.47 33.17
N SER A 25 -19.10 -5.57 33.72
CA SER A 25 -18.50 -6.29 34.84
C SER A 25 -17.14 -6.92 34.46
N SER A 26 -16.15 -6.80 35.35
CA SER A 26 -14.83 -7.43 35.17
C SER A 26 -14.91 -8.96 35.10
N GLU A 27 -15.75 -9.58 35.94
CA GLU A 27 -15.95 -11.03 35.95
C GLU A 27 -16.47 -11.54 34.59
N ALA A 28 -17.40 -10.80 33.97
CA ALA A 28 -17.93 -11.13 32.66
C ALA A 28 -16.90 -10.90 31.54
N ILE A 29 -16.04 -9.89 31.66
CA ILE A 29 -14.95 -9.63 30.72
C ILE A 29 -13.96 -10.81 30.73
N GLU A 30 -13.52 -11.24 31.90
CA GLU A 30 -12.56 -12.35 32.04
C GLU A 30 -13.12 -13.66 31.47
N TYR A 31 -14.39 -13.97 31.76
CA TYR A 31 -15.06 -15.14 31.21
C TYR A 31 -15.16 -15.08 29.68
N LEU A 32 -15.68 -13.98 29.13
CA LEU A 32 -15.86 -13.86 27.68
C LEU A 32 -14.52 -13.79 26.93
N GLN A 33 -13.45 -13.23 27.51
CA GLN A 33 -12.12 -13.20 26.90
C GLN A 33 -11.51 -14.60 26.68
N GLN A 34 -11.94 -15.61 27.45
CA GLN A 34 -11.51 -17.00 27.29
C GLN A 34 -12.18 -17.70 26.09
N ILE A 35 -13.30 -17.16 25.59
CA ILE A 35 -14.06 -17.74 24.48
C ILE A 35 -13.44 -17.30 23.16
N ARG A 36 -12.51 -18.11 22.64
CA ARG A 36 -11.82 -17.84 21.36
C ARG A 36 -12.66 -18.21 20.13
N GLY A 37 -13.55 -19.18 20.23
CA GLY A 37 -14.42 -19.62 19.13
C GLY A 37 -15.65 -18.71 18.91
N PRO A 38 -16.47 -19.02 17.90
CA PRO A 38 -17.72 -18.32 17.62
C PRO A 38 -18.64 -18.19 18.82
N ILE A 39 -19.35 -17.07 18.95
CA ILE A 39 -20.34 -16.86 20.02
C ILE A 39 -21.75 -16.68 19.44
N ALA A 40 -22.72 -17.42 19.98
CA ALA A 40 -24.14 -17.26 19.66
C ALA A 40 -24.86 -16.69 20.89
N VAL A 41 -25.59 -15.58 20.71
CA VAL A 41 -26.19 -14.85 21.83
C VAL A 41 -27.72 -14.89 21.73
N VAL A 42 -28.38 -15.39 22.77
CA VAL A 42 -29.85 -15.36 22.91
C VAL A 42 -30.20 -14.35 23.98
N ALA A 43 -30.88 -13.26 23.64
CA ALA A 43 -31.36 -12.29 24.64
C ALA A 43 -32.87 -12.40 24.84
N ILE A 44 -33.33 -12.22 26.07
CA ILE A 44 -34.75 -12.05 26.38
C ILE A 44 -35.01 -10.68 26.99
N ALA A 45 -36.02 -9.97 26.49
CA ALA A 45 -36.45 -8.70 27.03
C ALA A 45 -37.97 -8.56 27.03
N GLY A 46 -38.49 -7.59 27.78
CA GLY A 46 -39.92 -7.32 27.90
C GLY A 46 -40.29 -6.75 29.26
N LEU A 47 -41.57 -6.43 29.44
CA LEU A 47 -42.10 -5.81 30.66
C LEU A 47 -41.66 -6.54 31.93
N TYR A 48 -41.50 -5.80 33.03
CA TYR A 48 -41.21 -6.37 34.33
C TYR A 48 -42.28 -7.40 34.74
N ARG A 49 -41.86 -8.41 35.51
CA ARG A 49 -42.72 -9.50 36.02
C ARG A 49 -43.37 -10.43 35.01
N THR A 50 -42.99 -10.43 33.74
CA THR A 50 -43.57 -11.31 32.71
C THR A 50 -43.01 -12.74 32.68
N GLY A 51 -42.16 -13.13 33.63
CA GLY A 51 -41.62 -14.49 33.75
C GLY A 51 -40.47 -14.81 32.78
N LYS A 52 -39.62 -13.82 32.47
CA LYS A 52 -38.45 -13.92 31.57
C LYS A 52 -37.40 -14.91 32.07
N SER A 53 -36.87 -14.69 33.26
CA SER A 53 -35.85 -15.53 33.90
C SER A 53 -36.33 -16.98 34.05
N TYR A 54 -37.62 -17.19 34.35
CA TYR A 54 -38.22 -18.52 34.38
C TYR A 54 -38.19 -19.19 33.00
N LEU A 55 -38.52 -18.47 31.93
CA LEU A 55 -38.49 -19.00 30.57
C LEU A 55 -37.07 -19.39 30.14
N LEU A 56 -36.07 -18.55 30.44
CA LEU A 56 -34.66 -18.86 30.19
C LEU A 56 -34.18 -20.09 30.93
N ASN A 57 -34.55 -20.23 32.21
CA ASN A 57 -34.20 -21.41 33.01
C ASN A 57 -34.77 -22.71 32.39
N LEU A 58 -36.00 -22.66 31.84
CA LEU A 58 -36.59 -23.80 31.12
C LEU A 58 -35.89 -24.09 29.78
N LEU A 59 -35.47 -23.05 29.04
CA LEU A 59 -34.71 -23.19 27.79
C LEU A 59 -33.34 -23.84 28.01
N LEU A 60 -32.72 -23.58 29.16
CA LEU A 60 -31.45 -24.17 29.58
C LEU A 60 -31.56 -25.63 30.03
N GLY A 61 -32.77 -26.22 30.02
CA GLY A 61 -32.98 -27.63 30.38
C GLY A 61 -32.66 -27.96 31.84
N ARG A 62 -32.71 -26.96 32.74
CA ARG A 62 -32.32 -27.14 34.14
C ARG A 62 -33.51 -27.54 34.99
N ASP A 63 -33.54 -28.82 35.37
CA ASP A 63 -34.43 -29.34 36.40
C ASP A 63 -33.88 -29.02 37.80
N GLN A 64 -34.79 -28.73 38.74
CA GLN A 64 -34.57 -28.14 40.07
C GLN A 64 -33.57 -28.83 41.01
N LYS A 65 -32.97 -29.97 40.63
CA LYS A 65 -32.28 -30.85 41.57
C LYS A 65 -30.78 -30.57 41.77
N LYS A 66 -30.07 -29.82 40.92
CA LYS A 66 -28.59 -29.71 41.06
C LYS A 66 -27.88 -28.38 40.75
N ASN A 67 -28.48 -27.38 40.10
CA ASN A 67 -27.73 -26.18 39.68
C ASN A 67 -28.42 -24.85 40.04
N ARG A 68 -27.64 -23.85 40.49
CA ARG A 68 -28.07 -22.46 40.71
C ARG A 68 -28.65 -21.88 39.41
N MET A 69 -29.74 -21.11 39.50
CA MET A 69 -30.58 -20.61 38.39
C MET A 69 -30.53 -19.07 38.30
N PHE A 70 -31.06 -18.45 37.23
CA PHE A 70 -31.37 -17.01 37.28
C PHE A 70 -32.43 -16.76 38.37
N ASP A 71 -32.25 -15.72 39.17
CA ASP A 71 -33.13 -15.40 40.29
C ASP A 71 -34.54 -15.02 39.82
N VAL A 72 -35.56 -15.75 40.33
CA VAL A 72 -36.97 -15.50 40.05
C VAL A 72 -37.66 -15.04 41.32
N GLY A 73 -37.95 -13.74 41.45
CA GLY A 73 -38.70 -13.23 42.61
C GLY A 73 -40.19 -13.04 42.34
N ALA A 74 -40.99 -13.15 43.42
CA ALA A 74 -42.45 -13.01 43.41
C ALA A 74 -42.94 -11.65 43.95
N THR A 75 -42.04 -10.76 44.39
CA THR A 75 -42.34 -9.47 45.03
C THR A 75 -42.57 -8.34 44.01
N ILE A 76 -42.62 -7.07 44.42
CA ILE A 76 -42.85 -5.92 43.51
C ILE A 76 -41.53 -5.46 42.86
N ASN A 77 -40.40 -5.47 43.58
CA ASN A 77 -39.08 -4.94 43.14
C ASN A 77 -38.34 -5.80 42.10
N ALA A 78 -37.96 -5.24 40.95
CA ALA A 78 -37.28 -5.95 39.86
C ALA A 78 -36.11 -6.83 40.37
N CYS A 79 -36.09 -8.10 39.96
CA CYS A 79 -35.11 -9.08 40.47
C CYS A 79 -33.79 -9.01 39.70
N THR A 80 -33.86 -8.90 38.38
CA THR A 80 -32.71 -8.70 37.51
C THR A 80 -32.43 -7.21 37.38
N LYS A 81 -31.20 -6.79 37.74
CA LYS A 81 -30.70 -5.43 37.51
C LYS A 81 -29.69 -5.45 36.38
N GLY A 82 -29.91 -4.62 35.35
CA GLY A 82 -29.05 -4.54 34.16
C GLY A 82 -29.20 -5.73 33.20
N ILE A 83 -28.08 -6.24 32.70
CA ILE A 83 -28.02 -7.42 31.82
C ILE A 83 -27.17 -8.49 32.51
N TRP A 84 -27.70 -9.71 32.59
CA TRP A 84 -27.02 -10.87 33.14
C TRP A 84 -26.75 -11.88 32.05
N ILE A 85 -25.56 -12.49 32.06
CA ILE A 85 -25.19 -13.53 31.10
C ILE A 85 -25.06 -14.88 31.78
N TRP A 86 -25.40 -15.91 31.03
CA TRP A 86 -25.09 -17.27 31.39
C TRP A 86 -24.77 -18.08 30.14
N GLY A 87 -23.59 -18.69 30.11
CA GLY A 87 -23.15 -19.50 28.97
C GLY A 87 -22.63 -20.85 29.43
N GLN A 88 -22.70 -21.82 28.53
CA GLN A 88 -22.06 -23.12 28.71
C GLN A 88 -20.88 -23.18 27.73
N PRO A 89 -19.61 -23.17 28.20
CA PRO A 89 -18.49 -23.39 27.31
C PRO A 89 -18.47 -24.85 26.84
N VAL A 90 -18.12 -25.06 25.57
CA VAL A 90 -18.23 -26.36 24.88
C VAL A 90 -17.13 -27.35 25.25
N ALA A 91 -16.34 -27.05 26.29
CA ALA A 91 -15.03 -27.66 26.48
C ALA A 91 -15.00 -29.19 26.68
N ASN A 92 -16.14 -29.90 26.75
CA ASN A 92 -16.19 -31.36 26.86
C ASN A 92 -17.36 -32.05 26.13
N GLN A 93 -18.12 -31.38 25.24
CA GLN A 93 -19.24 -32.01 24.53
C GLN A 93 -18.89 -32.32 23.07
N LYS A 94 -19.13 -33.56 22.64
CA LYS A 94 -18.88 -34.02 21.25
C LYS A 94 -19.74 -33.30 20.20
N SER A 95 -20.86 -32.70 20.62
CA SER A 95 -21.82 -31.90 19.84
C SER A 95 -22.77 -31.17 20.81
N HIS A 96 -23.37 -30.05 20.39
CA HIS A 96 -24.48 -29.44 21.10
C HIS A 96 -25.74 -30.30 20.98
N ALA A 97 -26.13 -30.99 22.06
CA ALA A 97 -27.31 -31.87 22.04
C ALA A 97 -28.62 -31.13 21.67
N ILE A 98 -28.71 -29.83 21.97
CA ILE A 98 -29.89 -28.98 21.71
C ILE A 98 -29.74 -28.19 20.40
N PHE A 99 -28.53 -28.00 19.88
CA PHE A 99 -28.23 -27.14 18.72
C PHE A 99 -27.30 -27.84 17.72
N PRO A 100 -27.75 -28.93 17.07
CA PRO A 100 -26.88 -29.83 16.31
C PRO A 100 -26.25 -29.19 15.07
N HIS A 101 -26.80 -28.08 14.57
CA HIS A 101 -26.32 -27.34 13.39
C HIS A 101 -25.23 -26.31 13.70
N LEU A 102 -24.97 -26.00 14.98
CA LEU A 102 -23.88 -25.10 15.37
C LEU A 102 -22.54 -25.83 15.42
N GLY A 103 -21.46 -25.10 15.10
CA GLY A 103 -20.09 -25.62 15.17
C GLY A 103 -19.73 -26.08 16.59
N LYS A 104 -18.90 -27.12 16.71
CA LYS A 104 -18.52 -27.72 18.01
C LYS A 104 -17.76 -26.77 18.93
N ASP A 105 -17.25 -25.68 18.38
CA ASP A 105 -16.50 -24.61 19.03
C ASP A 105 -17.39 -23.39 19.37
N THR A 106 -18.65 -23.38 18.92
CA THR A 106 -19.57 -22.25 19.12
C THR A 106 -20.06 -22.19 20.57
N THR A 107 -19.75 -21.13 21.30
CA THR A 107 -20.26 -20.94 22.65
C THR A 107 -21.61 -20.24 22.64
N ILE A 108 -22.60 -20.80 23.33
CA ILE A 108 -23.94 -20.22 23.43
C ILE A 108 -24.05 -19.45 24.75
N VAL A 109 -24.46 -18.18 24.65
CA VAL A 109 -24.66 -17.28 25.78
C VAL A 109 -26.10 -16.79 25.81
N PHE A 110 -26.74 -16.95 26.96
CA PHE A 110 -28.07 -16.41 27.23
C PHE A 110 -27.96 -15.11 28.01
N MET A 111 -28.69 -14.09 27.57
CA MET A 111 -28.78 -12.77 28.19
C MET A 111 -30.18 -12.59 28.80
N ASP A 112 -30.26 -12.43 30.11
CA ASP A 112 -31.47 -12.00 30.81
C ASP A 112 -31.40 -10.50 31.07
N THR A 113 -32.43 -9.75 30.68
CA THR A 113 -32.49 -8.32 30.92
C THR A 113 -33.42 -7.97 32.07
N GLU A 114 -33.13 -6.85 32.71
CA GLU A 114 -34.09 -6.14 33.53
C GLU A 114 -35.39 -5.87 32.75
N GLY A 115 -36.51 -5.82 33.48
CA GLY A 115 -37.81 -5.59 32.87
C GLY A 115 -38.13 -4.12 32.68
N LEU A 116 -38.66 -3.76 31.51
CA LEU A 116 -39.15 -2.41 31.21
C LEU A 116 -40.26 -2.02 32.20
N GLY A 117 -40.26 -0.76 32.66
CA GLY A 117 -41.32 -0.15 33.47
C GLY A 117 -41.16 -0.37 34.98
N SER A 118 -39.92 -0.51 35.47
CA SER A 118 -39.66 -0.60 36.91
C SER A 118 -39.92 0.75 37.60
N ILE A 119 -40.39 0.74 38.86
CA ILE A 119 -40.80 1.96 39.60
C ILE A 119 -39.60 2.87 39.93
N GLU A 120 -38.39 2.31 39.99
CA GLU A 120 -37.20 2.97 40.52
C GLU A 120 -36.38 3.74 39.46
N ARG A 121 -36.69 3.62 38.15
CA ARG A 121 -35.81 4.11 37.06
C ARG A 121 -36.51 4.95 35.99
N SER A 122 -35.68 5.69 35.24
CA SER A 122 -36.14 6.47 34.09
C SER A 122 -36.44 5.58 32.89
N GLN A 123 -37.48 5.93 32.13
CA GLN A 123 -37.84 5.27 30.86
C GLN A 123 -36.68 5.22 29.85
N THR A 124 -35.74 6.18 29.94
CA THR A 124 -34.54 6.24 29.10
C THR A 124 -33.58 5.09 29.37
N GLN A 125 -33.32 4.74 30.63
CA GLN A 125 -32.42 3.64 30.99
C GLN A 125 -32.99 2.29 30.58
N ASP A 126 -34.29 2.09 30.80
CA ASP A 126 -35.01 0.87 30.38
C ASP A 126 -34.91 0.66 28.85
N THR A 127 -35.10 1.74 28.09
CA THR A 127 -34.97 1.70 26.62
C THR A 127 -33.52 1.40 26.18
N GLN A 128 -32.51 1.92 26.89
CA GLN A 128 -31.10 1.68 26.60
C GLN A 128 -30.68 0.23 26.91
N ILE A 129 -31.13 -0.36 28.03
CA ILE A 129 -30.88 -1.78 28.35
C ILE A 129 -31.48 -2.68 27.28
N PHE A 130 -32.71 -2.37 26.85
CA PHE A 130 -33.36 -3.10 25.79
C PHE A 130 -32.60 -2.98 24.46
N ALA A 131 -32.19 -1.78 24.08
CA ALA A 131 -31.42 -1.55 22.86
C ALA A 131 -30.07 -2.27 22.89
N LEU A 132 -29.36 -2.28 24.03
CA LEU A 132 -28.13 -3.05 24.22
C LEU A 132 -28.36 -4.55 24.02
N ALA A 133 -29.37 -5.11 24.67
CA ALA A 133 -29.71 -6.53 24.52
C ALA A 133 -30.06 -6.89 23.08
N LEU A 134 -30.77 -6.02 22.38
CA LEU A 134 -31.11 -6.19 20.97
C LEU A 134 -29.85 -6.22 20.09
N LEU A 135 -28.96 -5.22 20.22
CA LEU A 135 -27.75 -5.09 19.42
C LEU A 135 -26.74 -6.22 19.67
N LEU A 136 -26.63 -6.71 20.90
CA LEU A 136 -25.68 -7.76 21.27
C LEU A 136 -26.15 -9.18 20.92
N SER A 137 -27.46 -9.38 20.75
CA SER A 137 -28.04 -10.70 20.49
C SER A 137 -27.92 -11.16 19.04
N SER A 138 -27.87 -12.48 18.83
CA SER A 138 -28.08 -13.15 17.54
C SER A 138 -29.56 -13.48 17.32
N LEU A 139 -30.24 -13.87 18.40
CA LEU A 139 -31.67 -14.14 18.46
C LEU A 139 -32.25 -13.35 19.64
N PHE A 140 -33.27 -12.54 19.35
CA PHE A 140 -33.92 -11.71 20.34
C PHE A 140 -35.33 -12.21 20.65
N ILE A 141 -35.57 -12.49 21.93
CA ILE A 141 -36.86 -12.97 22.44
C ILE A 141 -37.57 -11.82 23.13
N TYR A 142 -38.69 -11.38 22.55
CA TYR A 142 -39.56 -10.39 23.20
C TYR A 142 -40.69 -11.10 23.95
N ASN A 143 -40.70 -10.98 25.27
CA ASN A 143 -41.64 -11.65 26.15
C ASN A 143 -42.70 -10.67 26.67
N SER A 144 -43.94 -10.83 26.20
CA SER A 144 -45.11 -10.04 26.63
C SER A 144 -46.19 -10.94 27.26
N ARG A 145 -47.19 -10.33 27.92
CA ARG A 145 -48.35 -11.03 28.47
C ARG A 145 -49.63 -10.65 27.72
N GLY A 146 -50.57 -11.58 27.64
CA GLY A 146 -51.89 -11.34 27.07
C GLY A 146 -51.89 -11.47 25.55
N VAL A 147 -52.11 -10.37 24.84
CA VAL A 147 -52.24 -10.31 23.38
C VAL A 147 -51.21 -9.36 22.78
N ILE A 148 -51.05 -9.38 21.46
CA ILE A 148 -50.24 -8.38 20.75
C ILE A 148 -51.11 -7.13 20.61
N ASP A 149 -50.93 -6.16 21.50
CA ASP A 149 -51.64 -4.89 21.49
C ASP A 149 -50.81 -3.76 20.85
N ALA A 150 -51.44 -2.59 20.67
CA ALA A 150 -50.78 -1.44 20.05
C ALA A 150 -49.63 -0.90 20.92
N ASN A 151 -49.75 -0.97 22.24
CA ASN A 151 -48.76 -0.48 23.18
C ASN A 151 -47.47 -1.32 23.10
N ALA A 152 -47.59 -2.65 23.06
CA ALA A 152 -46.43 -3.53 22.92
C ALA A 152 -45.69 -3.32 21.58
N ILE A 153 -46.41 -2.98 20.52
CA ILE A 153 -45.82 -2.59 19.22
C ILE A 153 -45.12 -1.22 19.32
N GLU A 154 -45.69 -0.27 20.03
CA GLU A 154 -45.13 1.07 20.23
C GLU A 154 -43.86 1.05 21.09
N ASP A 155 -43.86 0.32 22.20
CA ASP A 155 -42.68 0.12 23.05
C ASP A 155 -41.52 -0.49 22.25
N LEU A 156 -41.82 -1.50 21.43
CA LEU A 156 -40.82 -2.13 20.57
C LEU A 156 -40.34 -1.18 19.47
N SER A 157 -41.24 -0.37 18.91
CA SER A 157 -40.91 0.66 17.92
C SER A 157 -40.00 1.76 18.48
N LEU A 158 -40.21 2.18 19.74
CA LEU A 158 -39.35 3.14 20.42
C LEU A 158 -37.91 2.64 20.51
N VAL A 159 -37.73 1.39 20.94
CA VAL A 159 -36.41 0.76 21.01
C VAL A 159 -35.78 0.68 19.62
N VAL A 160 -36.54 0.22 18.63
CA VAL A 160 -36.02 0.09 17.25
C VAL A 160 -35.60 1.46 16.70
N ASN A 161 -36.35 2.53 16.98
CA ASN A 161 -35.98 3.89 16.61
C ASN A 161 -34.72 4.39 17.33
N LEU A 162 -34.54 4.03 18.60
CA LEU A 162 -33.33 4.34 19.33
C LEU A 162 -32.12 3.62 18.71
N THR A 163 -32.29 2.35 18.31
CA THR A 163 -31.26 1.62 17.54
C THR A 163 -31.05 2.16 16.12
N LYS A 164 -32.03 2.85 15.53
CA LYS A 164 -31.90 3.51 14.23
C LYS A 164 -31.03 4.76 14.31
N ILE A 165 -31.18 5.59 15.34
CA ILE A 165 -30.37 6.81 15.54
C ILE A 165 -28.89 6.45 15.76
N ILE A 166 -28.66 5.32 16.44
CA ILE A 166 -27.36 4.66 16.60
C ILE A 166 -26.77 4.32 15.22
N GLN A 167 -27.55 3.76 14.31
CA GLN A 167 -27.06 3.26 13.02
C GLN A 167 -26.93 4.29 11.88
N ALA A 168 -27.80 5.29 11.81
CA ALA A 168 -27.95 6.16 10.62
C ALA A 168 -26.85 7.23 10.45
N LYS A 169 -26.02 7.51 11.47
CA LYS A 169 -24.94 8.50 11.39
C LYS A 169 -23.61 7.96 10.83
N ALA A 170 -23.60 6.71 10.36
CA ALA A 170 -22.43 6.04 9.76
C ALA A 170 -22.05 6.57 8.37
N HIS A 171 -23.00 7.13 7.62
CA HIS A 171 -22.77 7.70 6.29
C HIS A 171 -23.11 9.18 6.29
N ASN A 172 -22.08 10.03 6.32
CA ASN A 172 -22.20 11.46 5.96
C ASN A 172 -22.40 11.68 4.45
N ASP A 173 -22.63 10.61 3.67
CA ASP A 173 -23.05 10.73 2.29
C ASP A 173 -24.55 11.00 2.22
N LYS A 174 -24.91 12.09 1.55
CA LYS A 174 -26.28 12.57 1.29
C LYS A 174 -27.14 11.62 0.43
N LYS A 175 -26.87 10.31 0.44
CA LYS A 175 -27.57 9.25 -0.32
C LYS A 175 -28.02 8.04 0.52
N ALA A 176 -27.92 8.06 1.84
CA ALA A 176 -28.38 6.94 2.68
C ALA A 176 -29.89 6.99 2.97
N THR A 177 -30.71 6.75 1.94
CA THR A 177 -32.17 6.51 2.08
C THR A 177 -32.52 5.03 1.99
N ASN A 178 -31.59 4.11 2.29
CA ASN A 178 -31.83 2.67 2.18
C ASN A 178 -31.89 2.00 3.56
N CYS A 179 -33.09 1.99 4.17
CA CYS A 179 -33.37 1.22 5.40
C CYS A 179 -33.05 -0.30 5.27
N ASN A 180 -32.89 -0.82 4.05
CA ASN A 180 -32.60 -2.24 3.79
C ASN A 180 -31.21 -2.70 4.25
N GLU A 181 -30.18 -1.83 4.25
CA GLU A 181 -28.84 -2.21 4.70
C GLU A 181 -28.76 -2.42 6.21
N LEU A 182 -29.60 -1.71 6.96
CA LEU A 182 -29.66 -1.77 8.42
C LEU A 182 -30.25 -3.08 8.95
N SER A 183 -31.11 -3.73 8.17
CA SER A 183 -31.74 -5.01 8.53
C SER A 183 -30.74 -6.15 8.76
N ARG A 184 -29.53 -6.05 8.19
CA ARG A 184 -28.46 -7.06 8.30
C ARG A 184 -27.80 -7.12 9.68
N PHE A 185 -27.96 -6.09 10.51
CA PHE A 185 -27.35 -6.00 11.83
C PHE A 185 -28.28 -6.41 12.97
N PHE A 186 -29.58 -6.58 12.67
CA PHE A 186 -30.56 -6.97 13.67
C PHE A 186 -30.62 -8.50 13.82
N PRO A 187 -30.87 -8.98 15.05
CA PRO A 187 -31.05 -10.40 15.32
C PRO A 187 -32.31 -10.97 14.67
N ASP A 188 -32.36 -12.28 14.57
CA ASP A 188 -33.62 -13.00 14.32
C ASP A 188 -34.58 -12.71 15.50
N PHE A 189 -35.84 -12.41 15.22
CA PHE A 189 -36.80 -11.96 16.23
C PHE A 189 -37.84 -13.03 16.58
N LEU A 190 -38.07 -13.26 17.87
CA LEU A 190 -39.04 -14.22 18.37
C LEU A 190 -39.94 -13.58 19.42
N TRP A 191 -41.23 -13.40 19.11
CA TRP A 191 -42.19 -12.91 20.08
C TRP A 191 -42.79 -14.08 20.87
N VAL A 192 -42.58 -14.09 22.19
CA VAL A 192 -43.24 -15.02 23.11
C VAL A 192 -44.39 -14.29 23.81
N VAL A 193 -45.61 -14.64 23.46
CA VAL A 193 -46.83 -14.08 24.05
C VAL A 193 -47.33 -15.02 25.14
N ARG A 194 -47.11 -14.64 26.40
CA ARG A 194 -47.45 -15.41 27.60
C ARG A 194 -48.91 -15.19 28.00
N ASP A 195 -49.48 -16.16 28.69
CA ASP A 195 -50.86 -16.12 29.21
C ASP A 195 -51.89 -15.82 28.10
N PHE A 196 -51.67 -16.38 26.91
CA PHE A 196 -52.53 -16.19 25.74
C PHE A 196 -53.87 -16.88 25.94
N THR A 197 -54.96 -16.14 25.81
CA THR A 197 -56.34 -16.60 26.08
C THR A 197 -57.22 -16.72 24.84
N LEU A 198 -56.77 -16.21 23.68
CA LEU A 198 -57.55 -16.23 22.44
C LEU A 198 -57.39 -17.55 21.68
N GLU A 199 -58.39 -17.89 20.88
CA GLU A 199 -58.25 -18.96 19.88
C GLU A 199 -57.58 -18.40 18.63
N LEU A 200 -56.56 -19.11 18.11
CA LEU A 200 -55.90 -18.76 16.84
C LEU A 200 -56.78 -19.16 15.65
N LYS A 201 -57.90 -18.45 15.46
CA LYS A 201 -58.81 -18.61 14.33
C LYS A 201 -59.12 -17.25 13.71
N GLN A 202 -59.10 -17.18 12.38
CA GLN A 202 -59.56 -16.04 11.61
C GLN A 202 -60.55 -16.55 10.55
N ASP A 203 -61.75 -15.99 10.51
CA ASP A 203 -62.82 -16.39 9.57
C ASP A 203 -63.08 -17.91 9.53
N GLY A 204 -63.04 -18.55 10.70
CA GLY A 204 -63.24 -20.01 10.86
C GLY A 204 -62.04 -20.89 10.48
N LYS A 205 -60.96 -20.33 9.92
CA LYS A 205 -59.73 -21.06 9.58
C LYS A 205 -58.75 -21.03 10.76
N LYS A 206 -58.10 -22.17 11.03
CA LYS A 206 -56.99 -22.25 12.00
C LYS A 206 -55.81 -21.41 11.49
N MET A 207 -55.33 -20.51 12.34
CA MET A 207 -54.16 -19.67 12.07
C MET A 207 -52.98 -20.16 12.90
N THR A 208 -51.76 -20.03 12.38
CA THR A 208 -50.56 -20.28 13.19
C THR A 208 -50.24 -19.05 14.06
N SER A 209 -49.45 -19.22 15.11
CA SER A 209 -48.97 -18.10 15.93
C SER A 209 -48.14 -17.10 15.11
N LYS A 210 -47.43 -17.58 14.09
CA LYS A 210 -46.71 -16.74 13.13
C LYS A 210 -47.66 -15.90 12.28
N ASP A 211 -48.73 -16.49 11.75
CA ASP A 211 -49.72 -15.76 10.95
C ASP A 211 -50.46 -14.71 11.77
N TYR A 212 -50.71 -14.99 13.06
CA TYR A 212 -51.26 -14.01 14.00
C TYR A 212 -50.33 -12.79 14.15
N PHE A 213 -49.03 -13.02 14.28
CA PHE A 213 -48.05 -11.93 14.36
C PHE A 213 -47.93 -11.14 13.04
N GLU A 214 -47.88 -11.82 11.90
CA GLU A 214 -47.89 -11.17 10.58
C GLU A 214 -49.14 -10.31 10.39
N THR A 215 -50.29 -10.77 10.88
CA THR A 215 -51.55 -10.02 10.82
C THR A 215 -51.53 -8.79 11.73
N ALA A 216 -50.90 -8.86 12.92
CA ALA A 216 -50.74 -7.72 13.82
C ALA A 216 -49.84 -6.61 13.22
N LEU A 217 -48.92 -6.98 12.31
CA LEU A 217 -48.03 -6.06 11.61
C LEU A 217 -48.59 -5.54 10.29
N LYS A 218 -49.74 -6.03 9.80
CA LYS A 218 -50.36 -5.50 8.57
C LYS A 218 -50.76 -4.03 8.75
N GLN A 219 -50.43 -3.24 7.74
CA GLN A 219 -50.78 -1.82 7.70
C GLN A 219 -52.28 -1.64 7.48
N GLN A 220 -52.87 -0.68 8.17
CA GLN A 220 -54.28 -0.33 8.01
C GLN A 220 -54.43 0.60 6.80
N GLN A 221 -55.16 0.15 5.75
CA GLN A 221 -55.19 0.78 4.43
C GLN A 221 -56.24 1.90 4.27
N HIS A 222 -57.21 2.05 5.19
CA HIS A 222 -58.43 2.83 4.95
C HIS A 222 -58.67 4.01 5.91
N SER A 223 -57.63 4.56 6.54
CA SER A 223 -57.76 5.75 7.40
C SER A 223 -56.48 6.58 7.41
N PHE A 224 -56.60 7.87 7.05
CA PHE A 224 -55.48 8.82 6.94
C PHE A 224 -55.31 9.69 8.20
N THR A 225 -55.92 9.33 9.33
CA THR A 225 -55.74 10.06 10.59
C THR A 225 -54.28 9.95 11.06
N GLU A 226 -53.72 11.01 11.65
CA GLU A 226 -52.33 11.03 12.16
C GLU A 226 -51.99 9.81 13.05
N ASN A 227 -52.92 9.40 13.91
CA ASN A 227 -52.76 8.21 14.75
C ASN A 227 -52.58 6.90 13.94
N VAL A 228 -53.26 6.76 12.80
CA VAL A 228 -53.14 5.58 11.93
C VAL A 228 -51.82 5.62 11.17
N VAL A 229 -51.38 6.80 10.75
CA VAL A 229 -50.06 7.00 10.13
C VAL A 229 -48.95 6.63 11.11
N GLN A 230 -49.01 7.06 12.37
CA GLN A 230 -48.02 6.70 13.39
C GLN A 230 -48.00 5.19 13.68
N LYS A 231 -49.18 4.55 13.82
CA LYS A 231 -49.27 3.09 14.01
C LYS A 231 -48.71 2.31 12.83
N ASN A 232 -49.02 2.73 11.60
CA ASN A 232 -48.48 2.11 10.39
C ASN A 232 -46.97 2.31 10.28
N LYS A 233 -46.44 3.46 10.71
CA LYS A 233 -44.99 3.72 10.80
C LYS A 233 -44.31 2.73 11.74
N SER A 234 -44.83 2.52 12.95
CA SER A 234 -44.31 1.54 13.92
C SER A 234 -44.32 0.11 13.35
N ARG A 235 -45.43 -0.32 12.73
CA ARG A 235 -45.53 -1.65 12.10
C ARG A 235 -44.58 -1.84 10.91
N SER A 236 -44.40 -0.79 10.11
CA SER A 236 -43.47 -0.77 8.98
C SER A 236 -42.02 -0.91 9.47
N LEU A 237 -41.64 -0.15 10.50
CA LEU A 237 -40.31 -0.22 11.11
C LEU A 237 -40.00 -1.65 11.58
N LEU A 238 -40.88 -2.25 12.39
CA LEU A 238 -40.69 -3.63 12.85
C LEU A 238 -40.54 -4.63 11.70
N SER A 239 -41.22 -4.38 10.59
CA SER A 239 -41.12 -5.23 9.40
C SER A 239 -39.87 -5.08 8.59
N THR A 240 -39.31 -3.88 8.53
CA THR A 240 -38.04 -3.64 7.86
C THR A 240 -36.86 -4.10 8.69
N PHE A 241 -36.89 -3.90 10.01
CA PHE A 241 -35.76 -4.18 10.90
C PHE A 241 -35.65 -5.65 11.32
N PHE A 242 -36.75 -6.41 11.29
CA PHE A 242 -36.74 -7.85 11.58
C PHE A 242 -37.25 -8.66 10.37
N PRO A 243 -36.40 -8.89 9.35
CA PRO A 243 -36.78 -9.71 8.19
C PRO A 243 -37.10 -11.15 8.58
N SER A 244 -36.31 -11.69 9.52
CA SER A 244 -36.51 -13.01 10.11
C SER A 244 -37.23 -12.87 11.43
N ARG A 245 -38.50 -13.26 11.45
CA ARG A 245 -39.37 -13.07 12.61
C ARG A 245 -40.37 -14.22 12.78
N ASP A 246 -40.64 -14.55 14.03
CA ASP A 246 -41.55 -15.63 14.40
C ASP A 246 -42.27 -15.32 15.72
N CYS A 247 -43.31 -16.08 16.03
CA CYS A 247 -44.13 -15.91 17.22
C CYS A 247 -44.53 -17.26 17.83
N VAL A 248 -44.55 -17.31 19.17
CA VAL A 248 -45.06 -18.43 19.96
C VAL A 248 -46.04 -17.88 20.99
N THR A 249 -47.27 -18.37 20.95
CA THR A 249 -48.26 -18.11 21.99
C THR A 249 -48.18 -19.22 23.04
N MET A 250 -48.18 -18.82 24.32
CA MET A 250 -48.13 -19.74 25.45
C MET A 250 -49.32 -19.52 26.37
N VAL A 251 -49.98 -20.60 26.77
CA VAL A 251 -51.02 -20.54 27.79
C VAL A 251 -50.41 -20.26 29.16
N ARG A 252 -51.25 -19.90 30.13
CA ARG A 252 -50.82 -19.77 31.53
C ARG A 252 -50.25 -21.10 32.03
N PRO A 253 -49.10 -21.15 32.73
CA PRO A 253 -48.47 -22.41 33.15
C PRO A 253 -49.31 -23.26 34.12
N LEU A 254 -50.04 -22.61 35.01
CA LEU A 254 -50.89 -23.19 36.05
C LEU A 254 -52.16 -22.33 36.22
N HIS A 255 -53.22 -22.90 36.82
CA HIS A 255 -54.47 -22.19 37.12
C HIS A 255 -54.47 -21.53 38.50
N ASP A 256 -53.82 -22.15 39.49
CA ASP A 256 -53.78 -21.68 40.89
C ASP A 256 -52.77 -20.53 41.07
N GLU A 257 -53.24 -19.40 41.59
CA GLU A 257 -52.41 -18.23 41.86
C GLU A 257 -51.34 -18.48 42.93
N LYS A 258 -51.60 -19.31 43.94
CA LYS A 258 -50.60 -19.63 44.98
C LYS A 258 -49.45 -20.41 44.37
N GLN A 259 -49.76 -21.42 43.55
CA GLN A 259 -48.75 -22.20 42.85
C GLN A 259 -47.99 -21.37 41.81
N LEU A 260 -48.64 -20.40 41.16
CA LEU A 260 -47.98 -19.47 40.25
C LEU A 260 -46.98 -18.52 40.93
N ARG A 261 -47.24 -18.09 42.17
CA ARG A 261 -46.26 -17.31 42.95
C ARG A 261 -45.01 -18.13 43.26
N GLU A 262 -45.16 -19.44 43.39
CA GLU A 262 -44.09 -20.39 43.63
C GLU A 262 -43.71 -21.18 42.38
N LEU A 263 -43.96 -20.64 41.18
CA LEU A 263 -43.76 -21.35 39.91
C LEU A 263 -42.33 -21.88 39.75
N SER A 264 -41.34 -21.18 40.31
CA SER A 264 -39.93 -21.62 40.32
C SER A 264 -39.69 -22.89 41.15
N LYS A 265 -40.57 -23.21 42.10
CA LYS A 265 -40.52 -24.42 42.96
C LYS A 265 -41.43 -25.56 42.46
N GLN A 266 -42.29 -25.30 41.48
CA GLN A 266 -43.20 -26.32 40.94
C GLN A 266 -42.44 -27.24 39.96
N PRO A 267 -42.60 -28.58 40.03
CA PRO A 267 -41.93 -29.49 39.10
C PRO A 267 -42.48 -29.31 37.68
N TYR A 268 -41.65 -29.56 36.66
CA TYR A 268 -42.03 -29.32 35.26
C TYR A 268 -43.27 -30.13 34.85
N GLU A 269 -43.42 -31.34 35.37
CA GLU A 269 -44.54 -32.24 35.09
C GLU A 269 -45.89 -31.73 35.64
N SER A 270 -45.85 -30.89 36.68
CA SER A 270 -47.07 -30.27 37.25
C SER A 270 -47.64 -29.16 36.35
N LEU A 271 -46.84 -28.66 35.42
CA LEU A 271 -47.28 -27.64 34.49
C LEU A 271 -48.30 -28.21 33.50
N ARG A 272 -49.21 -27.34 33.07
CA ARG A 272 -50.26 -27.70 32.13
C ARG A 272 -49.69 -28.38 30.87
N PRO A 273 -50.33 -29.46 30.36
CA PRO A 273 -49.85 -30.17 29.18
C PRO A 273 -49.66 -29.25 27.97
N GLU A 274 -50.59 -28.32 27.74
CA GLU A 274 -50.49 -27.40 26.59
C GLU A 274 -49.30 -26.45 26.74
N PHE A 275 -48.99 -26.01 27.96
CA PHE A 275 -47.82 -25.18 28.23
C PHE A 275 -46.53 -25.94 27.93
N ARG A 276 -46.45 -27.22 28.31
CA ARG A 276 -45.28 -28.07 28.03
C ARG A 276 -45.09 -28.30 26.54
N GLU A 277 -46.16 -28.60 25.81
CA GLU A 277 -46.11 -28.74 24.35
C GLU A 277 -45.62 -27.44 23.67
N GLN A 278 -46.16 -26.30 24.08
CA GLN A 278 -45.73 -24.97 23.58
C GLN A 278 -44.28 -24.65 23.95
N MET A 279 -43.82 -25.10 25.12
CA MET A 279 -42.42 -24.95 25.54
C MET A 279 -41.47 -25.77 24.65
N GLU A 280 -41.86 -26.98 24.24
CA GLU A 280 -41.07 -27.79 23.30
C GLU A 280 -41.08 -27.19 21.89
N ILE A 281 -42.20 -26.62 21.45
CA ILE A 281 -42.26 -25.83 20.20
C ILE A 281 -41.30 -24.64 20.26
N LEU A 282 -41.26 -23.92 21.39
CA LEU A 282 -40.36 -22.80 21.61
C LEU A 282 -38.89 -23.25 21.55
N LYS A 283 -38.52 -24.33 22.25
CA LYS A 283 -37.17 -24.90 22.21
C LYS A 283 -36.77 -25.30 20.78
N LYS A 284 -37.69 -25.94 20.04
CA LYS A 284 -37.43 -26.34 18.65
C LYS A 284 -37.21 -25.14 17.74
N LYS A 285 -38.05 -24.10 17.83
CA LYS A 285 -37.88 -22.86 17.05
C LYS A 285 -36.55 -22.19 17.38
N LEU A 286 -36.21 -22.06 18.66
CA LEU A 286 -34.95 -21.48 19.13
C LEU A 286 -33.75 -22.29 18.64
N SER A 287 -33.85 -23.62 18.67
CA SER A 287 -32.84 -24.53 18.11
C SER A 287 -32.62 -24.27 16.63
N MET A 288 -33.67 -24.24 15.81
CA MET A 288 -33.53 -24.06 14.36
C MET A 288 -33.09 -22.64 13.94
N SER A 289 -33.40 -21.61 14.73
CA SER A 289 -33.14 -20.21 14.35
C SER A 289 -31.78 -19.69 14.83
N LEU A 290 -31.23 -20.23 15.92
CA LEU A 290 -30.01 -19.70 16.52
C LEU A 290 -28.81 -19.83 15.59
N LYS A 291 -28.10 -18.72 15.38
CA LYS A 291 -26.87 -18.62 14.59
C LYS A 291 -25.78 -17.91 15.39
N PRO A 292 -24.49 -18.11 15.06
CA PRO A 292 -23.43 -17.28 15.60
C PRO A 292 -23.71 -15.80 15.34
N LYS A 293 -23.33 -14.94 16.29
CA LYS A 293 -23.49 -13.49 16.14
C LYS A 293 -22.55 -13.02 15.04
N THR A 294 -23.09 -12.26 14.09
CA THR A 294 -22.30 -11.68 13.00
C THR A 294 -22.39 -10.16 13.00
N MET A 295 -21.29 -9.50 12.65
CA MET A 295 -21.24 -8.06 12.32
C MET A 295 -20.43 -7.89 11.04
N MET A 296 -20.95 -7.13 10.08
CA MET A 296 -20.30 -6.92 8.77
C MET A 296 -19.86 -8.24 8.08
N SER A 297 -20.66 -9.30 8.23
CA SER A 297 -20.40 -10.67 7.73
C SER A 297 -19.27 -11.43 8.42
N ASN A 298 -18.69 -10.90 9.50
CA ASN A 298 -17.72 -11.63 10.32
C ASN A 298 -18.40 -12.21 11.56
N VAL A 299 -18.02 -13.44 11.92
CA VAL A 299 -18.52 -14.11 13.12
C VAL A 299 -17.80 -13.57 14.35
N LEU A 300 -18.55 -13.22 15.39
CA LEU A 300 -17.98 -12.70 16.63
C LEU A 300 -17.47 -13.84 17.51
N ASN A 301 -16.38 -13.58 18.21
CA ASN A 301 -15.91 -14.36 19.35
C ASN A 301 -16.17 -13.61 20.68
N GLY A 302 -15.77 -14.19 21.81
CA GLY A 302 -15.96 -13.59 23.13
C GLY A 302 -15.24 -12.25 23.33
N PRO A 303 -13.92 -12.12 23.05
CA PRO A 303 -13.21 -10.84 23.07
C PRO A 303 -13.88 -9.74 22.23
N MET A 304 -14.34 -10.08 21.01
CA MET A 304 -15.04 -9.14 20.14
C MET A 304 -16.37 -8.69 20.73
N LEU A 305 -17.15 -9.60 21.35
CA LEU A 305 -18.39 -9.26 22.04
C LEU A 305 -18.15 -8.32 23.23
N VAL A 306 -17.06 -8.52 23.98
CA VAL A 306 -16.66 -7.61 25.08
C VAL A 306 -16.32 -6.23 24.54
N SER A 307 -15.49 -6.15 23.50
CA SER A 307 -15.10 -4.88 22.89
C SER A 307 -16.32 -4.13 22.32
N LEU A 308 -17.22 -4.86 21.65
CA LEU A 308 -18.49 -4.33 21.15
C LEU A 308 -19.35 -3.75 22.28
N THR A 309 -19.48 -4.49 23.38
CA THR A 309 -20.28 -4.06 24.54
C THR A 309 -19.68 -2.83 25.21
N LYS A 310 -18.35 -2.79 25.43
CA LYS A 310 -17.66 -1.63 26.00
C LYS A 310 -17.87 -0.38 25.15
N ASN A 311 -17.75 -0.51 23.83
CA ASN A 311 -17.95 0.60 22.90
C ASN A 311 -19.40 1.11 22.90
N TYR A 312 -20.39 0.21 22.92
CA TYR A 312 -21.79 0.62 23.04
C TYR A 312 -22.07 1.32 24.37
N VAL A 313 -21.63 0.74 25.48
CA VAL A 313 -21.77 1.33 26.83
C VAL A 313 -21.14 2.72 26.90
N ALA A 314 -19.92 2.88 26.36
CA ALA A 314 -19.24 4.18 26.33
C ALA A 314 -20.04 5.24 25.55
N ALA A 315 -20.63 4.86 24.41
CA ALA A 315 -21.45 5.77 23.62
C ALA A 315 -22.77 6.13 24.32
N PHE A 316 -23.44 5.15 24.95
CA PHE A 316 -24.65 5.42 25.74
C PHE A 316 -24.38 6.36 26.92
N ASN A 317 -23.26 6.17 27.62
CA ASN A 317 -22.88 7.03 28.75
C ASN A 317 -22.47 8.44 28.32
N SER A 318 -21.85 8.61 27.13
CA SER A 318 -21.45 9.92 26.63
C SER A 318 -22.60 10.73 26.00
N GLY A 319 -23.81 10.16 25.93
CA GLY A 319 -24.95 10.75 25.20
C GLY A 319 -24.75 10.81 23.68
N SER A 320 -23.65 10.25 23.16
CA SER A 320 -23.40 10.16 21.73
C SER A 320 -24.11 8.95 21.14
N SER A 321 -24.69 9.05 19.95
CA SER A 321 -25.31 7.89 19.30
C SER A 321 -24.22 6.92 18.81
N PRO A 322 -24.12 5.67 19.31
CA PRO A 322 -23.09 4.73 18.87
C PRO A 322 -23.16 4.44 17.37
N VAL A 323 -22.18 4.87 16.58
CA VAL A 323 -22.14 4.56 15.14
C VAL A 323 -21.57 3.15 14.94
N ILE A 324 -22.35 2.22 14.37
CA ILE A 324 -21.96 0.80 14.26
C ILE A 324 -20.63 0.59 13.51
N THR A 325 -20.38 1.35 12.44
CA THR A 325 -19.14 1.21 11.66
C THR A 325 -17.92 1.61 12.47
N SER A 326 -17.95 2.77 13.16
CA SER A 326 -16.81 3.19 14.00
C SER A 326 -16.61 2.30 15.23
N VAL A 327 -17.69 1.73 15.77
CA VAL A 327 -17.60 0.72 16.83
C VAL A 327 -16.93 -0.54 16.30
N TRP A 328 -17.26 -0.97 15.08
CA TRP A 328 -16.66 -2.13 14.44
C TRP A 328 -15.18 -1.92 14.13
N ASP A 329 -14.80 -0.75 13.59
CA ASP A 329 -13.40 -0.40 13.32
C ASP A 329 -12.57 -0.45 14.62
N ARG A 330 -13.08 0.11 15.71
CA ARG A 330 -12.44 0.03 17.04
C ARG A 330 -12.36 -1.40 17.58
N VAL A 331 -13.35 -2.24 17.30
CA VAL A 331 -13.31 -3.66 17.68
C VAL A 331 -12.20 -4.36 16.90
N ILE A 332 -12.07 -4.11 15.60
CA ILE A 332 -11.01 -4.67 14.76
C ILE A 332 -9.64 -4.20 15.26
N GLU A 333 -9.43 -2.90 15.42
CA GLU A 333 -8.17 -2.32 15.93
C GLU A 333 -7.78 -2.97 17.27
N SER A 334 -8.70 -3.01 18.22
CA SER A 334 -8.45 -3.64 19.53
C SER A 334 -8.13 -5.14 19.42
N GLN A 335 -8.65 -5.86 18.43
CA GLN A 335 -8.30 -7.27 18.21
C GLN A 335 -6.94 -7.41 17.54
N CYS A 336 -6.62 -6.57 16.57
CA CYS A 336 -5.31 -6.54 15.92
C CYS A 336 -4.20 -6.18 16.91
N ASP A 337 -4.43 -5.22 17.81
CA ASP A 337 -3.49 -4.86 18.89
C ASP A 337 -3.21 -6.05 19.81
N GLN A 338 -4.27 -6.75 20.25
CA GLN A 338 -4.12 -7.94 21.11
C GLN A 338 -3.40 -9.08 20.38
N ALA A 339 -3.68 -9.27 19.10
CA ALA A 339 -2.99 -10.27 18.28
C ALA A 339 -1.51 -9.92 18.09
N LEU A 340 -1.19 -8.64 17.86
CA LEU A 340 0.18 -8.14 17.76
C LEU A 340 0.94 -8.36 19.07
N ASP A 341 0.35 -8.03 20.21
CA ASP A 341 0.99 -8.24 21.51
C ASP A 341 1.23 -9.72 21.82
N SER A 342 0.26 -10.58 21.49
CA SER A 342 0.40 -12.04 21.58
C SER A 342 1.55 -12.53 20.68
N ALA A 343 1.62 -12.07 19.43
CA ALA A 343 2.67 -12.43 18.49
C ALA A 343 4.06 -11.96 18.96
N LYS A 344 4.17 -10.75 19.52
CA LYS A 344 5.40 -10.21 20.13
C LYS A 344 5.86 -11.05 21.31
N GLN A 345 4.94 -11.54 22.14
CA GLN A 345 5.24 -12.42 23.25
C GLN A 345 5.75 -13.79 22.76
N VAL A 346 5.03 -14.43 21.83
CA VAL A 346 5.44 -15.71 21.23
C VAL A 346 6.82 -15.61 20.57
N PHE A 347 7.10 -14.51 19.87
CA PHE A 347 8.42 -14.25 19.28
C PHE A 347 9.52 -14.25 20.33
N ARG A 348 9.37 -13.45 21.40
CA ARG A 348 10.37 -13.35 22.48
C ARG A 348 10.62 -14.69 23.14
N GLU A 349 9.55 -15.37 23.57
CA GLU A 349 9.65 -16.66 24.27
C GLU A 349 10.36 -17.71 23.41
N LYS A 350 10.02 -17.79 22.11
CA LYS A 350 10.68 -18.73 21.21
C LYS A 350 12.14 -18.37 20.93
N MET A 351 12.45 -17.09 20.75
CA MET A 351 13.81 -16.65 20.49
C MET A 351 14.71 -16.93 21.70
N ASP A 352 14.26 -16.56 22.90
CA ASP A 352 15.02 -16.76 24.13
C ASP A 352 15.20 -18.25 24.46
N ALA A 353 14.15 -19.06 24.31
CA ALA A 353 14.23 -20.51 24.51
C ALA A 353 15.20 -21.18 23.51
N ALA A 354 15.15 -20.79 22.23
CA ALA A 354 16.02 -21.37 21.20
C ALA A 354 17.49 -20.98 21.37
N ILE A 355 17.77 -19.74 21.79
CA ILE A 355 19.14 -19.31 22.16
C ILE A 355 19.61 -20.13 23.36
N ALA A 356 18.79 -20.26 24.41
CA ALA A 356 19.17 -21.00 25.61
C ALA A 356 19.46 -22.47 25.33
N GLU A 357 18.70 -23.13 24.45
CA GLU A 357 18.91 -24.53 24.05
C GLU A 357 20.22 -24.74 23.28
N LYS A 358 20.61 -23.77 22.44
CA LYS A 358 21.83 -23.83 21.62
C LYS A 358 23.10 -23.41 22.38
N THR A 359 22.96 -22.64 23.46
CA THR A 359 24.09 -22.07 24.20
C THR A 359 24.66 -23.09 25.19
N ASN A 360 25.61 -23.91 24.73
CA ASN A 360 26.32 -24.86 25.59
C ASN A 360 27.47 -24.19 26.36
N LEU A 361 27.73 -24.63 27.60
CA LEU A 361 28.88 -24.19 28.39
C LEU A 361 30.13 -24.99 28.02
N VAL A 362 31.22 -24.30 27.68
CA VAL A 362 32.53 -24.87 27.32
C VAL A 362 33.58 -24.35 28.29
N ARG A 363 34.56 -25.19 28.66
CA ARG A 363 35.69 -24.77 29.49
C ARG A 363 36.74 -24.08 28.63
N VAL A 364 37.06 -22.83 28.93
CA VAL A 364 38.11 -22.02 28.29
C VAL A 364 38.95 -21.38 29.40
N ASN A 365 40.28 -21.48 29.31
CA ASN A 365 41.19 -20.94 30.32
C ASN A 365 40.78 -21.27 31.77
N GLN A 366 40.39 -22.52 32.02
CA GLN A 366 39.92 -23.04 33.32
C GLN A 366 38.58 -22.47 33.83
N VAL A 367 37.88 -21.62 33.06
CA VAL A 367 36.58 -21.04 33.38
C VAL A 367 35.49 -21.62 32.46
N MET A 368 34.28 -21.82 32.97
CA MET A 368 33.13 -22.22 32.13
C MET A 368 32.52 -20.98 31.47
N ARG A 369 32.44 -20.96 30.14
CA ARG A 369 31.85 -19.88 29.36
C ARG A 369 30.78 -20.41 28.41
N ALA A 370 29.76 -19.59 28.17
CA ALA A 370 28.80 -19.82 27.11
C ALA A 370 29.51 -19.79 25.76
N ARG A 371 29.34 -20.84 24.96
CA ARG A 371 29.84 -20.84 23.58
C ARG A 371 29.03 -19.82 22.76
N PRO A 372 29.68 -18.83 22.13
CA PRO A 372 29.02 -17.89 21.25
C PRO A 372 28.40 -18.60 20.04
N LEU A 373 27.28 -18.08 19.55
CA LEU A 373 26.62 -18.58 18.35
C LEU A 373 27.27 -17.97 17.10
N GLU A 374 27.28 -18.71 16.00
CA GLU A 374 27.64 -18.12 14.70
C GLU A 374 26.46 -17.32 14.13
N ASP A 375 26.74 -16.31 13.30
CA ASP A 375 25.69 -15.43 12.75
C ASP A 375 24.61 -16.20 11.99
N VAL A 376 25.01 -17.23 11.24
CA VAL A 376 24.11 -18.12 10.50
C VAL A 376 23.14 -18.84 11.43
N GLU A 377 23.61 -19.26 12.62
CA GLU A 377 22.76 -19.91 13.61
C GLU A 377 21.75 -18.92 14.18
N LEU A 378 22.18 -17.72 14.57
CA LEU A 378 21.30 -16.69 15.12
C LEU A 378 20.19 -16.29 14.14
N VAL A 379 20.53 -16.15 12.85
CA VAL A 379 19.55 -15.87 11.77
C VAL A 379 18.57 -17.03 11.61
N SER A 380 19.04 -18.28 11.65
CA SER A 380 18.14 -19.44 11.54
C SER A 380 17.15 -19.51 12.70
N LEU A 381 17.59 -19.20 13.93
CA LEU A 381 16.71 -19.15 15.10
C LEU A 381 15.68 -18.04 14.96
N TYR A 382 16.11 -16.85 14.53
CA TYR A 382 15.24 -15.72 14.23
C TYR A 382 14.15 -16.08 13.23
N GLU A 383 14.48 -16.75 12.12
CA GLU A 383 13.47 -17.15 11.14
C GLU A 383 12.41 -18.09 11.73
N THR A 384 12.80 -19.02 12.59
CA THR A 384 11.85 -19.94 13.23
C THR A 384 10.93 -19.22 14.22
N ALA A 385 11.47 -18.29 15.00
CA ALA A 385 10.70 -17.46 15.93
C ALA A 385 9.75 -16.51 15.16
N ARG A 386 10.22 -15.88 14.09
CA ARG A 386 9.42 -15.00 13.23
C ARG A 386 8.25 -15.75 12.60
N LYS A 387 8.50 -16.92 11.99
CA LYS A 387 7.45 -17.78 11.40
C LYS A 387 6.41 -18.24 12.43
N ALA A 388 6.76 -18.29 13.71
CA ALA A 388 5.80 -18.63 14.76
C ALA A 388 4.96 -17.43 15.18
N ALA A 389 5.57 -16.25 15.29
CA ALA A 389 4.89 -15.00 15.57
C ALA A 389 3.91 -14.61 14.44
N ASP A 390 4.34 -14.75 13.18
CA ASP A 390 3.50 -14.51 12.01
C ASP A 390 2.27 -15.44 12.01
N ARG A 391 2.44 -16.70 12.40
CA ARG A 391 1.33 -17.66 12.55
C ARG A 391 0.36 -17.30 13.67
N GLU A 392 0.86 -16.72 14.76
CA GLU A 392 -0.01 -16.26 15.86
C GLU A 392 -0.78 -14.99 15.47
N LEU A 393 -0.15 -14.08 14.71
CA LEU A 393 -0.82 -12.88 14.20
C LEU A 393 -1.92 -13.22 13.19
N LEU A 394 -1.69 -14.22 12.34
CA LEU A 394 -2.62 -14.69 11.30
C LEU A 394 -3.61 -15.75 11.81
N ARG A 395 -3.73 -15.92 13.13
CA ARG A 395 -4.61 -16.93 13.71
C ARG A 395 -6.06 -16.65 13.32
N GLU A 396 -6.75 -17.73 12.94
CA GLU A 396 -8.02 -17.75 12.19
C GLU A 396 -9.02 -16.65 12.61
N ASP A 397 -9.42 -15.86 11.61
CA ASP A 397 -10.63 -15.03 11.50
C ASP A 397 -10.67 -13.63 12.16
N ILE A 398 -9.53 -13.02 12.50
CA ILE A 398 -9.49 -11.57 12.83
C ILE A 398 -9.44 -10.71 11.55
N VAL A 399 -10.52 -10.74 10.76
CA VAL A 399 -10.91 -9.72 9.76
C VAL A 399 -9.92 -9.44 8.59
N SER A 400 -10.46 -8.97 7.47
CA SER A 400 -9.83 -8.63 6.18
C SER A 400 -8.32 -8.33 6.19
N ILE A 401 -7.59 -9.08 5.37
CA ILE A 401 -6.13 -9.02 5.12
C ILE A 401 -5.57 -7.60 4.93
N SER A 402 -6.38 -6.64 4.48
CA SER A 402 -5.97 -5.24 4.26
C SER A 402 -5.48 -4.54 5.53
N SER A 403 -6.13 -4.77 6.67
CA SER A 403 -5.81 -4.07 7.92
C SER A 403 -4.64 -4.73 8.67
N LEU A 404 -4.34 -6.01 8.39
CA LEU A 404 -3.25 -6.75 9.03
C LEU A 404 -1.86 -6.38 8.48
N LYS A 405 -1.79 -5.71 7.33
CA LYS A 405 -0.51 -5.36 6.70
C LYS A 405 0.33 -4.42 7.57
N ASP A 406 -0.30 -3.41 8.17
CA ASP A 406 0.39 -2.45 9.03
C ASP A 406 0.88 -3.11 10.33
N TYR A 407 0.09 -3.99 10.93
CA TYR A 407 0.48 -4.76 12.12
C TYR A 407 1.60 -5.76 11.81
N SER A 408 1.60 -6.36 10.62
CA SER A 408 2.69 -7.23 10.16
C SER A 408 4.01 -6.46 10.00
N LEU A 409 3.94 -5.21 9.55
CA LEU A 409 5.09 -4.32 9.49
C LEU A 409 5.61 -3.98 10.90
N THR A 410 4.72 -3.60 11.82
CA THR A 410 5.10 -3.31 13.22
C THR A 410 5.70 -4.54 13.92
N LEU A 411 5.17 -5.74 13.66
CA LEU A 411 5.75 -6.99 14.18
C LEU A 411 7.15 -7.22 13.62
N SER A 412 7.35 -6.94 12.33
CA SER A 412 8.64 -7.08 11.66
C SER A 412 9.68 -6.12 12.23
N GLU A 413 9.34 -4.84 12.40
CA GLU A 413 10.20 -3.82 13.02
C GLU A 413 10.63 -4.24 14.43
N TYR A 414 9.66 -4.64 15.25
CA TYR A 414 9.92 -5.13 16.61
C TYR A 414 10.83 -6.37 16.62
N SER A 415 10.60 -7.33 15.72
CA SER A 415 11.42 -8.55 15.63
C SER A 415 12.87 -8.27 15.22
N LEU A 416 13.08 -7.27 14.35
CA LEU A 416 14.40 -6.83 13.91
C LEU A 416 15.16 -6.11 15.03
N GLU A 417 14.50 -5.26 15.83
CA GLU A 417 15.11 -4.59 16.98
C GLU A 417 15.62 -5.60 18.02
N ILE A 418 14.81 -6.63 18.31
CA ILE A 418 15.23 -7.72 19.19
C ILE A 418 16.41 -8.49 18.59
N LEU A 419 16.37 -8.80 17.28
CA LEU A 419 17.48 -9.47 16.60
C LEU A 419 18.80 -8.68 16.73
N GLN A 420 18.77 -7.36 16.49
CA GLN A 420 19.93 -6.49 16.66
C GLN A 420 20.48 -6.52 18.09
N THR A 421 19.59 -6.54 19.09
CA THR A 421 19.97 -6.65 20.50
C THR A 421 20.66 -7.99 20.77
N LYS A 422 20.10 -9.10 20.27
CA LYS A 422 20.71 -10.44 20.41
C LYS A 422 22.06 -10.57 19.72
N PHE A 423 22.27 -9.92 18.57
CA PHE A 423 23.59 -9.83 17.93
C PHE A 423 24.60 -9.11 18.82
N LYS A 424 24.24 -7.97 19.42
CA LYS A 424 25.12 -7.22 20.33
C LYS A 424 25.49 -8.04 21.57
N ASP A 425 24.53 -8.74 22.15
CA ASP A 425 24.77 -9.62 23.30
C ASP A 425 25.72 -10.78 22.92
N ASN A 426 25.49 -11.40 21.76
CA ASN A 426 26.33 -12.49 21.25
C ASN A 426 27.76 -12.01 20.91
N ASP A 427 27.91 -10.81 20.33
CA ASP A 427 29.20 -10.16 20.08
C ASP A 427 30.01 -9.97 21.37
N ALA A 428 29.36 -9.53 22.45
CA ALA A 428 30.00 -9.36 23.75
C ALA A 428 30.48 -10.71 24.31
N VAL A 429 29.64 -11.75 24.22
CA VAL A 429 30.02 -13.11 24.63
C VAL A 429 31.17 -13.66 23.76
N SER A 430 31.12 -13.46 22.43
CA SER A 430 32.18 -13.84 21.49
C SER A 430 33.50 -13.15 21.80
N THR A 431 33.46 -11.87 22.16
CA THR A 431 34.65 -11.10 22.51
C THR A 431 35.35 -11.67 23.74
N VAL A 432 34.60 -11.90 24.81
CA VAL A 432 35.13 -12.47 26.06
C VAL A 432 35.66 -13.89 25.85
N PHE A 433 34.87 -14.74 25.17
CA PHE A 433 35.22 -16.13 24.91
C PHE A 433 36.53 -16.26 24.12
N ASN A 434 36.69 -15.51 23.02
CA ASN A 434 37.88 -15.59 22.18
C ASN A 434 39.11 -14.97 22.85
N LYS A 435 38.94 -13.92 23.67
CA LYS A 435 40.04 -13.33 24.45
C LYS A 435 40.63 -14.31 25.46
N GLU A 436 39.78 -15.10 26.13
CA GLU A 436 40.24 -16.13 27.06
C GLU A 436 40.97 -17.28 26.36
N ILE A 437 40.56 -17.68 25.15
CA ILE A 437 41.31 -18.65 24.33
C ILE A 437 42.71 -18.12 24.02
N LEU A 438 42.82 -16.87 23.57
CA LEU A 438 44.12 -16.28 23.24
C LEU A 438 45.03 -16.16 24.46
N GLN A 439 44.50 -15.82 25.62
CA GLN A 439 45.26 -15.81 26.88
C GLN A 439 45.77 -17.21 27.27
N GLU A 440 45.00 -18.26 26.97
CA GLU A 440 45.40 -19.65 27.23
C GLU A 440 46.52 -20.12 26.28
N LEU A 441 46.41 -19.75 24.99
CA LEU A 441 47.36 -20.12 23.93
C LEU A 441 48.65 -19.30 23.97
N TRP A 442 48.56 -18.02 24.36
CA TRP A 442 49.69 -17.10 24.39
C TRP A 442 50.57 -17.34 25.62
N LYS A 443 51.64 -18.12 25.43
CA LYS A 443 52.71 -18.31 26.41
C LYS A 443 53.99 -17.64 25.87
N PRO A 444 54.37 -16.46 26.36
CA PRO A 444 55.55 -15.76 25.85
C PRO A 444 56.81 -16.62 26.02
N CYS A 445 57.58 -16.78 24.95
CA CYS A 445 58.95 -17.29 25.05
C CYS A 445 59.80 -16.21 25.73
N LYS A 446 60.02 -16.34 27.04
CA LYS A 446 60.81 -15.39 27.85
C LYS A 446 62.32 -15.67 27.82
N GLU A 447 62.85 -16.28 26.77
CA GLU A 447 64.31 -16.37 26.63
C GLU A 447 64.80 -15.05 26.02
N PRO A 448 65.55 -14.22 26.77
CA PRO A 448 66.07 -12.97 26.23
C PRO A 448 66.98 -13.26 25.04
N LEU A 449 66.76 -12.53 23.94
CA LEU A 449 67.60 -12.62 22.75
C LEU A 449 69.04 -12.28 23.14
N LYS A 450 69.96 -13.23 22.95
CA LYS A 450 71.39 -13.04 23.25
C LYS A 450 71.99 -11.98 22.32
N ASP A 451 72.92 -11.19 22.86
CA ASP A 451 73.67 -10.19 22.10
C ASP A 451 74.39 -10.86 20.91
N PRO A 452 74.16 -10.40 19.66
CA PRO A 452 74.77 -10.98 18.46
C PRO A 452 76.29 -11.05 18.52
N SER A 453 76.94 -10.15 19.28
CA SER A 453 78.39 -10.11 19.46
C SER A 453 78.99 -11.29 20.24
N LEU A 454 78.15 -12.11 20.89
CA LEU A 454 78.56 -13.28 21.68
C LEU A 454 78.43 -14.61 20.91
N ILE A 455 78.04 -14.57 19.62
CA ILE A 455 77.71 -15.75 18.83
C ILE A 455 78.82 -15.98 17.79
N ALA A 456 79.46 -17.15 17.84
CA ALA A 456 80.62 -17.50 16.99
C ALA A 456 80.24 -18.00 15.57
N GLU A 457 78.95 -18.15 15.27
CA GLU A 457 78.42 -18.59 13.97
C GLU A 457 77.99 -17.39 13.10
N ASP A 458 77.67 -17.66 11.82
CA ASP A 458 77.18 -16.66 10.86
C ASP A 458 75.99 -15.87 11.45
N GLU A 459 76.27 -14.64 11.88
CA GLU A 459 75.35 -13.74 12.58
C GLU A 459 74.04 -13.52 11.81
N ALA A 460 74.08 -13.57 10.47
CA ALA A 460 72.89 -13.46 9.63
C ALA A 460 71.99 -14.71 9.70
N GLN A 461 72.58 -15.90 9.82
CA GLN A 461 71.86 -17.15 9.96
C GLN A 461 71.16 -17.25 11.33
N TYR A 462 71.77 -16.72 12.38
CA TYR A 462 71.16 -16.66 13.71
C TYR A 462 69.90 -15.78 13.72
N LEU A 463 69.98 -14.58 13.11
CA LEU A 463 68.82 -13.71 12.91
C LEU A 463 67.73 -14.47 12.15
N GLN A 464 68.06 -15.07 11.00
CA GLN A 464 67.09 -15.78 10.18
C GLN A 464 66.38 -16.91 10.96
N ASN A 465 67.12 -17.71 11.73
CA ASN A 465 66.56 -18.81 12.52
C ASN A 465 65.60 -18.30 13.61
N GLN A 466 65.92 -17.18 14.27
CA GLN A 466 65.05 -16.56 15.27
C GLN A 466 63.76 -16.01 14.65
N LEU A 467 63.84 -15.46 13.43
CA LEU A 467 62.68 -14.93 12.73
C LEU A 467 61.73 -16.08 12.36
N THR A 468 62.28 -17.16 11.81
CA THR A 468 61.52 -18.38 11.48
C THR A 468 60.87 -19.00 12.71
N ALA A 469 61.59 -19.11 13.83
CA ALA A 469 61.01 -19.62 15.08
C ALA A 469 59.84 -18.76 15.58
N SER A 470 59.94 -17.43 15.49
CA SER A 470 58.84 -16.53 15.87
C SER A 470 57.63 -16.66 14.93
N GLN A 471 57.87 -16.85 13.62
CA GLN A 471 56.84 -17.07 12.61
C GLN A 471 56.11 -18.40 12.85
N ASP A 472 56.84 -19.48 13.12
CA ASP A 472 56.28 -20.80 13.38
C ASP A 472 55.43 -20.80 14.67
N PHE A 473 55.88 -20.10 15.71
CA PHE A 473 55.12 -19.91 16.94
C PHE A 473 53.79 -19.17 16.70
N LEU A 474 53.84 -18.03 15.99
CA LEU A 474 52.64 -17.27 15.64
C LEU A 474 51.69 -18.09 14.77
N SER A 475 52.22 -18.81 13.78
CA SER A 475 51.43 -19.70 12.92
C SER A 475 50.73 -20.78 13.75
N SER A 476 51.44 -21.42 14.69
CA SER A 476 50.87 -22.43 15.58
C SER A 476 49.72 -21.88 16.44
N ILE A 477 49.89 -20.69 17.03
CA ILE A 477 48.84 -20.04 17.83
C ILE A 477 47.62 -19.71 16.98
N VAL A 478 47.83 -19.12 15.80
CA VAL A 478 46.73 -18.75 14.90
C VAL A 478 45.95 -19.99 14.45
N THR A 479 46.63 -21.09 14.12
CA THR A 479 45.96 -22.35 13.77
C THR A 479 45.15 -22.90 14.94
N GLN A 480 45.74 -23.02 16.13
CA GLN A 480 45.04 -23.52 17.32
C GLN A 480 43.88 -22.62 17.75
N PHE A 481 44.01 -21.30 17.56
CA PHE A 481 42.93 -20.35 17.81
C PHE A 481 41.79 -20.56 16.82
N ASN A 482 42.07 -20.62 15.51
CA ASN A 482 41.03 -20.78 14.49
C ASN A 482 40.21 -22.06 14.65
N ASP A 483 40.83 -23.14 15.17
CA ASP A 483 40.14 -24.40 15.45
C ASP A 483 39.17 -24.32 16.65
N ARG A 484 39.44 -23.42 17.61
CA ARG A 484 38.68 -23.29 18.87
C ARG A 484 37.76 -22.08 18.92
N ALA A 485 38.04 -21.06 18.10
CA ALA A 485 37.34 -19.79 18.13
C ALA A 485 35.91 -19.92 17.61
N ALA A 486 35.02 -19.11 18.16
CA ALA A 486 33.60 -19.16 17.81
C ALA A 486 32.94 -17.77 17.85
N GLY A 487 31.95 -17.60 16.99
CA GLY A 487 31.12 -16.40 16.90
C GLY A 487 31.70 -15.30 16.01
N SER A 488 30.91 -14.25 15.86
CA SER A 488 31.12 -13.10 14.97
C SER A 488 32.45 -12.35 15.18
N ARG A 489 32.90 -12.22 16.44
CA ARG A 489 34.07 -11.37 16.80
C ARG A 489 35.41 -12.09 16.77
N LYS A 490 35.47 -13.37 16.40
CA LYS A 490 36.71 -14.18 16.45
C LYS A 490 37.91 -13.54 15.74
N HIS A 491 37.73 -13.07 14.51
CA HIS A 491 38.82 -12.48 13.73
C HIS A 491 39.21 -11.10 14.23
N GLY A 492 38.24 -10.29 14.68
CA GLY A 492 38.50 -8.98 15.26
C GLY A 492 39.34 -9.08 16.52
N VAL A 493 38.96 -9.96 17.45
CA VAL A 493 39.68 -10.19 18.71
C VAL A 493 41.09 -10.73 18.47
N LEU A 494 41.25 -11.66 17.51
CA LEU A 494 42.58 -12.16 17.14
C LEU A 494 43.47 -11.03 16.62
N ASN A 495 42.95 -10.18 15.73
CA ASN A 495 43.70 -9.09 15.14
C ASN A 495 44.13 -8.06 16.20
N ASP A 496 43.19 -7.63 17.05
CA ASP A 496 43.47 -6.67 18.13
C ASP A 496 44.53 -7.24 19.09
N PHE A 497 44.41 -8.52 19.45
CA PHE A 497 45.38 -9.19 20.33
C PHE A 497 46.77 -9.32 19.69
N LEU A 498 46.85 -9.68 18.41
CA LEU A 498 48.14 -9.76 17.71
C LEU A 498 48.78 -8.37 17.58
N LEU A 499 48.01 -7.34 17.27
CA LEU A 499 48.50 -5.96 17.22
C LEU A 499 49.08 -5.52 18.57
N GLU A 500 48.38 -5.77 19.68
CA GLU A 500 48.86 -5.41 21.02
C GLU A 500 50.15 -6.14 21.40
N ASN A 501 50.26 -7.45 21.11
CA ASN A 501 51.37 -8.27 21.59
C ASN A 501 52.57 -8.36 20.62
N MET A 502 52.40 -8.09 19.32
CA MET A 502 53.49 -8.16 18.35
C MET A 502 54.34 -6.88 18.30
N VAL A 503 53.81 -5.74 18.73
CA VAL A 503 54.53 -4.45 18.67
C VAL A 503 55.80 -4.48 19.51
N GLU A 504 55.74 -5.05 20.71
CA GLU A 504 56.90 -5.18 21.60
C GLU A 504 57.97 -6.09 20.97
N GLY A 505 57.57 -7.27 20.49
CA GLY A 505 58.47 -8.20 19.81
C GLY A 505 59.10 -7.63 18.53
N MET A 506 58.35 -6.86 17.73
CA MET A 506 58.88 -6.17 16.55
C MET A 506 59.92 -5.10 16.91
N PHE A 507 59.71 -4.40 18.02
CA PHE A 507 60.65 -3.37 18.48
C PHE A 507 61.98 -3.99 18.95
N GLU A 508 61.91 -5.08 19.72
CA GLU A 508 63.09 -5.88 20.11
C GLU A 508 63.85 -6.42 18.88
N TRP A 509 63.12 -6.97 17.91
CA TRP A 509 63.72 -7.45 16.66
C TRP A 509 64.38 -6.32 15.85
N SER A 510 63.70 -5.18 15.71
CA SER A 510 64.18 -4.03 14.96
C SER A 510 65.44 -3.42 15.57
N THR A 511 65.51 -3.32 16.90
CA THR A 511 66.69 -2.82 17.60
C THR A 511 67.90 -3.73 17.39
N LEU A 512 67.71 -5.05 17.43
CA LEU A 512 68.75 -6.05 17.26
C LEU A 512 69.30 -6.09 15.82
N VAL A 513 68.43 -6.00 14.81
CA VAL A 513 68.83 -5.86 13.40
C VAL A 513 69.58 -4.54 13.16
N LYS A 514 69.12 -3.44 13.75
CA LYS A 514 69.76 -2.13 13.62
C LYS A 514 71.16 -2.12 14.23
N THR A 515 71.37 -2.78 15.36
CA THR A 515 72.71 -2.93 15.96
C THR A 515 73.64 -3.76 15.08
N PHE A 516 73.13 -4.84 14.46
CA PHE A 516 73.90 -5.67 13.53
C PHE A 516 74.38 -4.88 12.30
N PHE A 517 73.47 -4.20 11.60
CA PHE A 517 73.84 -3.44 10.40
C PHE A 517 74.79 -2.28 10.68
N ARG A 518 74.65 -1.61 11.85
CA ARG A 518 75.59 -0.56 12.27
C ARG A 518 77.01 -1.09 12.50
N SER A 519 77.14 -2.29 13.07
CA SER A 519 78.44 -2.95 13.26
C SER A 519 79.11 -3.24 11.91
N LYS A 520 78.36 -3.82 10.95
CA LYS A 520 78.85 -4.09 9.58
C LYS A 520 79.18 -2.82 8.78
N GLU A 521 78.36 -1.77 8.90
CA GLU A 521 78.63 -0.47 8.26
C GLU A 521 79.93 0.15 8.78
N ALA A 522 80.17 0.09 10.09
CA ALA A 522 81.43 0.56 10.68
C ALA A 522 82.64 -0.24 10.18
N GLN A 523 82.50 -1.57 10.03
CA GLN A 523 83.55 -2.42 9.47
C GLN A 523 83.85 -2.09 8.00
N LEU A 524 82.82 -1.95 7.15
CA LEU A 524 82.98 -1.58 5.73
C LEU A 524 83.55 -0.17 5.55
N ALA A 525 83.14 0.79 6.40
CA ALA A 525 83.70 2.14 6.37
C ALA A 525 85.22 2.14 6.62
N ALA A 526 85.70 1.28 7.54
CA ALA A 526 87.12 1.11 7.80
C ALA A 526 87.85 0.49 6.58
N ASP A 527 87.26 -0.52 5.94
CA ASP A 527 87.84 -1.15 4.74
C ASP A 527 87.91 -0.19 3.54
N ILE A 528 86.86 0.62 3.32
CA ILE A 528 86.83 1.65 2.28
C ILE A 528 87.92 2.69 2.52
N ALA A 529 88.09 3.16 3.77
CA ALA A 529 89.16 4.10 4.11
C ALA A 529 90.55 3.53 3.79
N SER A 530 90.78 2.24 4.05
CA SER A 530 92.04 1.55 3.71
C SER A 530 92.26 1.47 2.18
N SER A 531 91.19 1.22 1.42
CA SER A 531 91.23 1.13 -0.04
C SER A 531 91.46 2.49 -0.70
N GLN A 532 90.83 3.55 -0.20
CA GLN A 532 91.06 4.93 -0.64
C GLN A 532 92.50 5.37 -0.42
N HIS A 533 93.12 4.97 0.70
CA HIS A 533 94.53 5.24 0.95
C HIS A 533 95.43 4.56 -0.10
N SER A 534 95.12 3.32 -0.48
CA SER A 534 95.83 2.60 -1.54
C SER A 534 95.68 3.26 -2.92
N LEU A 535 94.48 3.75 -3.27
CA LEU A 535 94.22 4.45 -4.53
C LEU A 535 95.03 5.75 -4.67
N ARG A 536 95.10 6.57 -3.61
CA ARG A 536 95.92 7.80 -3.61
C ARG A 536 97.40 7.51 -3.86
N SER A 537 97.90 6.36 -3.38
CA SER A 537 99.27 5.91 -3.65
C SER A 537 99.49 5.48 -5.11
N ILE A 538 98.45 5.09 -5.84
CA ILE A 538 98.53 4.74 -7.26
C ILE A 538 98.42 5.99 -8.12
N GLU A 539 97.50 6.91 -7.79
CA GLU A 539 97.35 8.20 -8.48
C GLU A 539 98.65 9.01 -8.47
N SER A 540 99.38 9.02 -7.36
CA SER A 540 100.68 9.70 -7.29
C SER A 540 101.71 9.09 -8.26
N LYS A 541 101.69 7.77 -8.46
CA LYS A 541 102.55 7.10 -9.46
C LYS A 541 102.14 7.42 -10.89
N VAL A 542 100.83 7.49 -11.17
CA VAL A 542 100.31 7.86 -12.50
C VAL A 542 100.67 9.30 -12.86
N ARG A 543 100.56 10.23 -11.92
CA ARG A 543 100.94 11.64 -12.13
C ARG A 543 102.40 11.78 -12.53
N VAL A 544 103.31 11.05 -11.89
CA VAL A 544 104.75 11.05 -12.24
C VAL A 544 104.98 10.53 -13.67
N ALA A 545 104.26 9.48 -14.08
CA ALA A 545 104.34 8.97 -15.45
C ALA A 545 103.81 9.98 -16.48
N GLN A 546 102.78 10.75 -16.12
CA GLN A 546 102.18 11.76 -16.99
C GLN A 546 103.08 12.99 -17.18
N GLU A 547 103.78 13.42 -16.12
CA GLU A 547 104.81 14.47 -16.21
C GLU A 547 105.98 14.06 -17.13
N MET A 548 106.41 12.79 -17.10
CA MET A 548 107.40 12.25 -18.04
C MET A 548 106.92 12.29 -19.50
N LEU A 549 105.64 11.99 -19.74
CA LEU A 549 105.05 12.00 -21.08
C LEU A 549 104.96 13.42 -21.65
N THR A 550 104.64 14.41 -20.82
CA THR A 550 104.65 15.82 -21.23
C THR A 550 106.05 16.31 -21.62
N GLN A 551 107.10 15.87 -20.94
CA GLN A 551 108.48 16.19 -21.33
C GLN A 551 108.86 15.61 -22.70
N GLN A 552 108.35 14.42 -23.06
CA GLN A 552 108.56 13.86 -24.39
C GLN A 552 107.81 14.64 -25.48
N ASN A 553 106.60 15.13 -25.20
CA ASN A 553 105.86 15.96 -26.16
C ASN A 553 106.56 17.29 -26.47
N ASP A 554 107.12 17.97 -25.47
CA ASP A 554 107.91 19.19 -25.67
C ASP A 554 109.15 18.96 -26.57
N SER A 555 109.76 17.78 -26.46
CA SER A 555 110.87 17.36 -27.34
C SER A 555 110.40 17.20 -28.79
N PHE A 556 109.23 16.58 -29.01
CA PHE A 556 108.67 16.42 -30.34
C PHE A 556 108.24 17.76 -30.93
N GLU A 557 107.69 18.66 -30.13
CA GLU A 557 107.25 19.99 -30.59
C GLU A 557 108.42 20.84 -31.10
N LYS A 558 109.58 20.78 -30.43
CA LYS A 558 110.82 21.42 -30.92
C LYS A 558 111.34 20.83 -32.23
N ALA A 559 111.19 19.53 -32.45
CA ALA A 559 111.52 18.89 -33.71
C ALA A 559 110.57 19.31 -34.84
N VAL A 560 109.27 19.46 -34.55
CA VAL A 560 108.27 19.98 -35.47
C VAL A 560 108.55 21.43 -35.84
N GLN A 561 109.01 22.25 -34.89
CA GLN A 561 109.34 23.65 -35.12
C GLN A 561 110.53 23.84 -36.09
N SER A 562 111.55 22.98 -36.00
CA SER A 562 112.66 22.92 -36.97
C SER A 562 112.20 22.52 -38.39
N ILE A 563 111.24 21.58 -38.49
CA ILE A 563 110.63 21.20 -39.76
C ILE A 563 109.78 22.36 -40.32
N ALA A 564 109.07 23.09 -39.47
CA ALA A 564 108.26 24.24 -39.87
C ALA A 564 109.11 25.39 -40.44
N GLU A 565 110.29 25.65 -39.88
CA GLU A 565 111.25 26.63 -40.44
C GLU A 565 111.75 26.22 -41.84
N ARG A 566 111.97 24.91 -42.07
CA ARG A 566 112.34 24.39 -43.40
C ARG A 566 111.18 24.53 -44.39
N ILE A 567 109.96 24.22 -43.98
CA ILE A 567 108.73 24.42 -44.77
C ILE A 567 108.51 25.92 -45.07
N ALA A 568 108.82 26.83 -44.15
CA ALA A 568 108.70 28.26 -44.37
C ALA A 568 109.67 28.74 -45.47
N SER A 569 110.90 28.20 -45.51
CA SER A 569 111.86 28.50 -46.58
C SER A 569 111.40 27.98 -47.95
N GLU A 570 110.87 26.75 -48.01
CA GLU A 570 110.29 26.17 -49.23
C GLU A 570 109.01 26.93 -49.67
N ARG A 571 108.18 27.37 -48.71
CA ARG A 571 107.02 28.23 -48.98
C ARG A 571 107.42 29.58 -49.55
N SER A 572 108.52 30.19 -49.11
CA SER A 572 109.01 31.44 -49.70
C SER A 572 109.39 31.26 -51.17
N THR A 573 110.12 30.19 -51.50
CA THR A 573 110.46 29.87 -52.90
C THR A 573 109.24 29.57 -53.75
N LEU A 574 108.25 28.86 -53.20
CA LEU A 574 106.98 28.60 -53.88
C LEU A 574 106.11 29.85 -54.02
N LEU A 575 106.17 30.79 -53.06
CA LEU A 575 105.46 32.06 -53.15
C LEU A 575 106.03 32.95 -54.27
N ASP A 576 107.34 32.98 -54.45
CA ASP A 576 107.97 33.68 -55.58
C ASP A 576 107.55 33.05 -56.93
N ASP A 577 107.52 31.72 -57.02
CA ASP A 577 107.00 31.01 -58.20
C ASP A 577 105.50 31.25 -58.41
N ILE A 578 104.70 31.25 -57.35
CA ILE A 578 103.28 31.59 -57.39
C ILE A 578 103.12 33.02 -57.86
N GLN A 579 103.90 34.00 -57.40
CA GLN A 579 103.77 35.40 -57.82
C GLN A 579 104.12 35.59 -59.31
N SER A 580 105.10 34.83 -59.82
CA SER A 580 105.42 34.74 -61.25
C SER A 580 104.28 34.09 -62.06
N LYS A 581 103.66 33.03 -61.53
CA LYS A 581 102.48 32.39 -62.15
C LYS A 581 101.22 33.24 -62.03
N GLN A 582 101.03 33.98 -60.95
CA GLN A 582 99.90 34.87 -60.72
C GLN A 582 99.93 36.02 -61.72
N SER A 583 101.10 36.57 -62.00
CA SER A 583 101.26 37.62 -63.03
C SER A 583 101.08 37.09 -64.47
N GLN A 584 101.37 35.81 -64.74
CA GLN A 584 100.91 35.14 -65.98
C GLN A 584 99.39 34.93 -65.99
N ILE A 585 98.81 34.49 -64.87
CA ILE A 585 97.37 34.26 -64.71
C ILE A 585 96.59 35.56 -64.89
N ASP A 586 97.01 36.67 -64.29
CA ASP A 586 96.33 37.96 -64.39
C ASP A 586 96.31 38.50 -65.83
N ARG A 587 97.36 38.24 -66.63
CA ARG A 587 97.37 38.54 -68.06
C ARG A 587 96.33 37.72 -68.83
N THR A 588 96.24 36.41 -68.55
CA THR A 588 95.17 35.57 -69.12
C THR A 588 93.79 35.91 -68.56
N ARG A 589 93.70 36.36 -67.31
CA ARG A 589 92.45 36.73 -66.65
C ARG A 589 91.89 38.01 -67.27
N LEU A 590 92.74 38.99 -67.61
CA LEU A 590 92.32 40.18 -68.34
C LEU A 590 91.77 39.84 -69.74
N GLN A 591 92.36 38.85 -70.42
CA GLN A 591 91.86 38.33 -71.70
C GLN A 591 90.54 37.55 -71.54
N VAL A 592 90.40 36.77 -70.47
CA VAL A 592 89.17 36.05 -70.11
C VAL A 592 88.07 37.00 -69.63
N GLU A 593 88.40 38.12 -68.99
CA GLU A 593 87.44 39.13 -68.53
C GLU A 593 86.88 39.93 -69.71
N GLN A 594 87.69 40.23 -70.73
CA GLN A 594 87.22 40.78 -72.01
C GLN A 594 86.30 39.80 -72.77
N LEU A 595 86.60 38.49 -72.73
CA LEU A 595 85.71 37.44 -73.26
C LEU A 595 84.44 37.28 -72.38
N GLY A 596 84.58 37.43 -71.07
CA GLY A 596 83.51 37.32 -70.08
C GLY A 596 82.49 38.44 -70.19
N THR A 597 82.91 39.67 -70.49
CA THR A 597 81.98 40.77 -70.79
C THR A 597 81.17 40.49 -72.06
N LEU A 598 81.79 39.87 -73.08
CA LEU A 598 81.10 39.47 -74.31
C LEU A 598 80.12 38.30 -74.08
N HIS A 599 80.49 37.33 -73.25
CA HIS A 599 79.62 36.21 -72.88
C HIS A 599 78.49 36.61 -71.93
N LYS A 600 78.68 37.62 -71.08
CA LYS A 600 77.62 38.15 -70.20
C LYS A 600 76.50 38.81 -70.99
N GLU A 601 76.81 39.56 -72.05
CA GLU A 601 75.80 40.09 -72.98
C GLU A 601 74.99 38.99 -73.69
N VAL A 602 75.61 37.83 -73.97
CA VAL A 602 74.93 36.68 -74.57
C VAL A 602 74.09 35.92 -73.55
N LEU A 603 74.60 35.75 -72.32
CA LEU A 603 73.86 35.11 -71.23
C LEU A 603 72.65 35.94 -70.79
N ASP A 604 72.75 37.26 -70.71
CA ASP A 604 71.61 38.13 -70.36
C ASP A 604 70.47 38.02 -71.40
N ARG A 605 70.78 37.77 -72.69
CA ARG A 605 69.76 37.47 -73.72
C ARG A 605 69.15 36.08 -73.56
N LEU A 606 69.93 35.08 -73.16
CA LEU A 606 69.44 33.71 -72.93
C LEU A 606 68.62 33.60 -71.65
N ASP A 607 69.01 34.30 -70.58
CA ASP A 607 68.27 34.35 -69.31
C ASP A 607 66.90 35.01 -69.49
N ALA A 608 66.78 36.02 -70.34
CA ALA A 608 65.48 36.60 -70.70
C ALA A 608 64.55 35.56 -71.36
N GLN A 609 65.07 34.74 -72.28
CA GLN A 609 64.28 33.67 -72.94
C GLN A 609 63.96 32.50 -72.00
N ILE A 610 64.89 32.14 -71.10
CA ILE A 610 64.66 31.11 -70.09
C ILE A 610 63.61 31.57 -69.08
N GLN A 611 63.55 32.87 -68.76
CA GLN A 611 62.60 33.37 -67.79
C GLN A 611 61.17 33.40 -68.34
N GLU A 612 60.99 33.74 -69.61
CA GLU A 612 59.70 33.61 -70.31
C GLU A 612 59.22 32.16 -70.32
N ALA A 613 60.10 31.20 -70.61
CA ALA A 613 59.77 29.76 -70.58
C ALA A 613 59.50 29.22 -69.15
N LYS A 614 60.18 29.76 -68.13
CA LYS A 614 59.94 29.41 -66.72
C LYS A 614 58.59 29.93 -66.24
N ASP A 615 58.17 31.11 -66.66
CA ASP A 615 56.86 31.67 -66.32
C ASP A 615 55.72 30.85 -66.95
N GLU A 616 55.87 30.38 -68.19
CA GLU A 616 54.93 29.42 -68.79
C GLU A 616 54.90 28.07 -68.06
N ARG A 617 56.08 27.54 -67.69
CA ARG A 617 56.18 26.31 -66.90
C ARG A 617 55.53 26.45 -65.53
N ASN A 618 55.73 27.59 -64.85
CA ASN A 618 55.12 27.87 -63.56
C ASN A 618 53.59 28.04 -63.66
N GLN A 619 53.07 28.61 -64.76
CA GLN A 619 51.63 28.65 -65.00
C GLN A 619 51.05 27.24 -65.20
N LEU A 620 51.75 26.36 -65.93
CA LEU A 620 51.33 24.97 -66.13
C LEU A 620 51.50 24.11 -64.86
N GLU A 621 52.57 24.29 -64.08
CA GLU A 621 52.75 23.65 -62.77
C GLU A 621 51.72 24.16 -61.76
N ALA A 622 51.34 25.43 -61.78
CA ALA A 622 50.23 25.94 -60.98
C ALA A 622 48.89 25.34 -61.43
N ALA A 623 48.69 25.09 -62.72
CA ALA A 623 47.51 24.39 -63.24
C ALA A 623 47.48 22.90 -62.83
N ILE A 624 48.64 22.22 -62.83
CA ILE A 624 48.75 20.82 -62.40
C ILE A 624 48.64 20.70 -60.87
N HIS A 625 49.32 21.54 -60.10
CA HIS A 625 49.22 21.55 -58.65
C HIS A 625 47.83 21.94 -58.17
N SER A 626 47.17 22.91 -58.83
CA SER A 626 45.77 23.20 -58.55
C SER A 626 44.85 22.03 -58.93
N ALA A 627 45.16 21.27 -59.99
CA ALA A 627 44.45 20.04 -60.35
C ALA A 627 44.72 18.87 -59.38
N GLU A 628 45.93 18.73 -58.84
CA GLU A 628 46.30 17.73 -57.84
C GLU A 628 45.71 18.05 -56.47
N VAL A 629 45.74 19.32 -56.05
CA VAL A 629 45.01 19.81 -54.87
C VAL A 629 43.51 19.69 -55.07
N CYS A 630 42.99 19.87 -56.30
CA CYS A 630 41.59 19.57 -56.61
C CYS A 630 41.30 18.08 -56.49
N ARG A 631 42.16 17.18 -56.99
CA ARG A 631 41.98 15.72 -56.85
C ARG A 631 42.12 15.24 -55.42
N GLU A 632 42.96 15.88 -54.62
CA GLU A 632 43.11 15.59 -53.20
C GLU A 632 41.93 16.16 -52.38
N LYS A 633 41.40 17.32 -52.80
CA LYS A 633 40.06 17.77 -52.41
C LYS A 633 39.00 16.77 -52.83
N GLU A 634 38.98 16.25 -54.05
CA GLU A 634 38.03 15.22 -54.51
C GLU A 634 38.16 13.93 -53.68
N ARG A 635 39.35 13.62 -53.14
CA ARG A 635 39.60 12.44 -52.29
C ARG A 635 39.14 12.64 -50.84
N GLN A 636 39.37 13.82 -50.26
CA GLN A 636 38.81 14.20 -48.95
C GLN A 636 37.31 14.45 -49.03
N GLU A 637 36.83 14.99 -50.14
CA GLU A 637 35.43 15.24 -50.43
C GLU A 637 34.73 13.93 -50.78
N ALA A 638 35.39 12.91 -51.34
CA ALA A 638 34.86 11.54 -51.41
C ALA A 638 34.69 10.89 -50.03
N GLN A 639 35.60 11.16 -49.07
CA GLN A 639 35.45 10.75 -47.68
C GLN A 639 34.33 11.55 -46.97
N ARG A 640 34.17 12.82 -47.36
CA ARG A 640 33.01 13.67 -47.00
C ARG A 640 31.74 13.24 -47.70
N GLN A 641 31.80 12.60 -48.88
CA GLN A 641 30.70 11.99 -49.61
C GLN A 641 30.24 10.69 -48.95
N LEU A 642 31.04 10.07 -48.08
CA LEU A 642 30.59 8.95 -47.23
C LEU A 642 29.77 9.48 -46.03
N LEU A 643 30.24 10.52 -45.33
CA LEU A 643 29.47 11.22 -44.29
C LEU A 643 28.28 12.00 -44.85
N GLN A 644 28.38 12.53 -46.07
CA GLN A 644 27.25 13.07 -46.81
C GLN A 644 26.37 11.98 -47.39
N SER A 645 26.78 10.72 -47.47
CA SER A 645 25.84 9.64 -47.76
C SER A 645 24.94 9.38 -46.54
N GLU A 646 25.45 9.58 -45.32
CA GLU A 646 24.65 9.67 -44.10
C GLU A 646 23.83 10.98 -44.05
N ALA A 647 24.37 12.12 -44.53
CA ALA A 647 23.57 13.34 -44.71
C ALA A 647 22.54 13.24 -45.85
N LYS A 648 22.80 12.41 -46.87
CA LYS A 648 21.84 12.05 -47.93
C LYS A 648 20.75 11.17 -47.34
N PHE A 649 21.04 10.32 -46.37
CA PHE A 649 20.01 9.64 -45.59
C PHE A 649 19.13 10.65 -44.80
N HIS A 650 19.74 11.64 -44.15
CA HIS A 650 19.02 12.74 -43.48
C HIS A 650 18.41 13.80 -44.40
N ASN A 651 18.74 13.83 -45.68
CA ASN A 651 18.19 14.78 -46.64
C ASN A 651 17.33 14.08 -47.71
N GLU A 652 17.32 12.76 -47.79
CA GLU A 652 16.20 11.95 -48.27
C GLU A 652 14.94 12.29 -47.44
N GLU A 653 15.12 12.55 -46.14
CA GLU A 653 14.12 13.15 -45.26
C GLU A 653 13.74 14.59 -45.68
N LYS A 654 14.72 15.42 -46.06
CA LYS A 654 14.47 16.78 -46.55
C LYS A 654 13.99 16.84 -48.01
N THR A 655 14.24 15.83 -48.83
CA THR A 655 13.64 15.67 -50.18
C THR A 655 12.28 15.01 -50.08
N LEU A 656 11.92 14.40 -48.96
CA LEU A 656 10.52 14.24 -48.56
C LEU A 656 9.89 15.61 -48.19
N ILE A 657 10.59 16.48 -47.45
CA ILE A 657 10.10 17.84 -47.08
C ILE A 657 10.13 18.84 -48.24
N GLN A 658 11.05 18.69 -49.20
CA GLN A 658 11.08 19.45 -50.43
C GLN A 658 10.29 18.78 -51.53
N GLY A 659 10.08 17.47 -51.46
CA GLY A 659 8.96 16.80 -52.11
C GLY A 659 7.66 17.42 -51.63
N GLN A 660 7.51 17.71 -50.33
CA GLN A 660 6.44 18.54 -49.81
C GLN A 660 6.50 20.00 -50.27
N GLN A 661 7.67 20.67 -50.41
CA GLN A 661 7.76 22.04 -50.95
C GLN A 661 7.62 22.15 -52.48
N GLN A 662 7.89 21.09 -53.24
CA GLN A 662 7.66 20.98 -54.68
C GLN A 662 6.25 20.50 -54.94
N ILE A 663 5.68 19.68 -54.06
CA ILE A 663 4.24 19.53 -53.97
C ILE A 663 3.65 20.86 -53.53
N LEU A 664 4.26 21.67 -52.66
CA LEU A 664 3.80 23.02 -52.30
C LEU A 664 4.03 24.03 -53.41
N LYS A 665 5.05 23.87 -54.27
CA LYS A 665 5.31 24.71 -55.44
C LYS A 665 4.52 24.27 -56.65
N LYS A 666 4.23 22.98 -56.80
CA LYS A 666 3.18 22.47 -57.68
C LYS A 666 1.82 22.75 -57.11
N VAL A 667 1.63 22.88 -55.81
CA VAL A 667 0.40 23.36 -55.19
C VAL A 667 0.36 24.87 -55.29
N LEU A 668 1.47 25.62 -55.35
CA LEU A 668 1.48 27.05 -55.66
C LEU A 668 1.39 27.33 -57.16
N GLU A 669 1.93 26.46 -58.03
CA GLU A 669 1.74 26.51 -59.48
C GLU A 669 0.40 25.91 -59.86
N LEU A 670 -0.13 24.95 -59.11
CA LEU A 670 -1.52 24.52 -59.18
C LEU A 670 -2.41 25.42 -58.35
N GLU A 671 -1.98 26.31 -57.46
CA GLU A 671 -2.79 27.38 -56.82
C GLU A 671 -2.56 28.69 -57.57
N ARG A 672 -1.66 28.70 -58.55
CA ARG A 672 -1.52 29.75 -59.56
C ARG A 672 -2.11 29.28 -60.89
N CYS A 673 -2.20 27.99 -61.16
CA CYS A 673 -2.97 27.41 -62.27
C CYS A 673 -4.37 27.00 -61.83
N LEU A 674 -4.65 26.61 -60.58
CA LEU A 674 -5.92 26.82 -59.85
C LEU A 674 -5.98 28.24 -59.31
N GLY A 675 -4.95 29.06 -59.36
CA GLY A 675 -5.14 30.51 -59.15
C GLY A 675 -5.73 31.12 -60.40
N GLU A 676 -5.19 30.76 -61.56
CA GLU A 676 -5.71 31.11 -62.87
C GLU A 676 -6.93 30.26 -63.20
N GLN A 677 -7.04 29.00 -62.77
CA GLN A 677 -8.24 28.18 -62.92
C GLN A 677 -9.26 28.44 -61.84
N ASP A 678 -8.99 28.90 -60.62
CA ASP A 678 -9.96 29.39 -59.63
C ASP A 678 -10.19 30.89 -59.81
N VAL A 679 -9.38 31.65 -60.53
CA VAL A 679 -9.79 32.97 -61.04
C VAL A 679 -10.64 32.77 -62.28
N ASN A 680 -10.38 31.77 -63.12
CA ASN A 680 -11.26 31.39 -64.22
C ASN A 680 -12.47 30.56 -63.75
N GLN A 681 -12.37 29.80 -62.67
CA GLN A 681 -13.42 29.01 -62.03
C GLN A 681 -14.07 29.76 -60.88
N LEU A 682 -13.55 30.87 -60.33
CA LEU A 682 -14.35 31.90 -59.65
C LEU A 682 -14.92 32.86 -60.69
N ALA A 683 -14.31 33.09 -61.86
CA ALA A 683 -15.02 33.80 -62.91
C ALA A 683 -16.17 32.93 -63.45
N GLU A 684 -15.96 31.63 -63.61
CA GLU A 684 -17.00 30.66 -63.98
C GLU A 684 -17.87 30.24 -62.79
N LEU A 685 -17.41 30.12 -61.54
CA LEU A 685 -18.24 29.90 -60.33
C LEU A 685 -18.89 31.17 -59.86
N SER A 686 -18.42 32.38 -60.15
CA SER A 686 -19.18 33.61 -59.89
C SER A 686 -20.16 33.89 -61.03
N ARG A 687 -19.90 33.36 -62.22
CA ARG A 687 -20.89 33.24 -63.31
C ARG A 687 -21.91 32.12 -63.03
N VAL A 688 -21.48 30.95 -62.56
CA VAL A 688 -22.30 29.78 -62.21
C VAL A 688 -22.92 29.94 -60.83
N GLU A 689 -22.35 30.68 -59.89
CA GLU A 689 -23.04 31.18 -58.68
C GLU A 689 -23.94 32.32 -59.06
N LYS A 690 -23.68 33.15 -60.08
CA LYS A 690 -24.74 34.04 -60.57
C LYS A 690 -25.88 33.25 -61.19
N GLU A 691 -25.59 32.26 -62.03
CA GLU A 691 -26.60 31.41 -62.66
C GLU A 691 -27.27 30.48 -61.62
N ASN A 692 -26.54 29.94 -60.64
CA ASN A 692 -27.06 29.12 -59.52
C ASN A 692 -27.62 29.98 -58.40
N THR A 693 -27.27 31.25 -58.21
CA THR A 693 -28.03 32.12 -57.30
C THR A 693 -29.27 32.62 -58.01
N GLU A 694 -29.26 32.80 -59.33
CA GLU A 694 -30.48 32.97 -60.11
C GLU A 694 -31.31 31.69 -60.11
N GLU A 695 -30.71 30.50 -60.09
CA GLU A 695 -31.41 29.21 -60.10
C GLU A 695 -31.74 28.69 -58.69
N ILE A 696 -30.98 29.03 -57.65
CA ILE A 696 -31.36 28.91 -56.24
C ILE A 696 -32.39 29.97 -55.92
N PHE A 697 -32.35 31.17 -56.49
CA PHE A 697 -33.45 32.13 -56.35
C PHE A 697 -34.67 31.60 -57.10
N ARG A 698 -34.52 30.94 -58.26
CA ARG A 698 -35.61 30.26 -58.96
C ARG A 698 -36.12 29.03 -58.22
N LEU A 699 -35.24 28.25 -57.58
CA LEU A 699 -35.57 27.04 -56.82
C LEU A 699 -36.03 27.37 -55.41
N GLN A 700 -35.59 28.46 -54.79
CA GLN A 700 -36.13 29.03 -53.56
C GLN A 700 -37.43 29.74 -53.85
N LEU A 701 -37.63 30.31 -55.04
CA LEU A 701 -38.94 30.78 -55.47
C LEU A 701 -39.84 29.57 -55.74
N GLN A 702 -39.34 28.49 -56.35
CA GLN A 702 -40.10 27.24 -56.47
C GLN A 702 -40.28 26.52 -55.16
N PHE A 703 -39.37 26.65 -54.19
CA PHE A 703 -39.50 26.09 -52.84
C PHE A 703 -40.34 27.01 -51.98
N GLN A 704 -40.39 28.32 -52.21
CA GLN A 704 -41.38 29.22 -51.64
C GLN A 704 -42.73 29.00 -52.28
N GLU A 705 -42.81 28.69 -53.57
CA GLU A 705 -44.04 28.27 -54.24
C GLU A 705 -44.43 26.86 -53.77
N LEU A 706 -43.49 25.96 -53.51
CA LEU A 706 -43.77 24.63 -52.96
C LEU A 706 -44.03 24.66 -51.45
N GLU A 707 -43.46 25.60 -50.71
CA GLU A 707 -43.68 25.84 -49.28
C GLU A 707 -44.93 26.70 -49.10
N GLU A 708 -45.29 27.55 -50.06
CA GLU A 708 -46.61 28.14 -50.21
C GLU A 708 -47.61 27.10 -50.69
N GLU A 709 -47.27 26.14 -51.56
CA GLU A 709 -48.16 25.02 -51.89
C GLU A 709 -48.23 24.02 -50.74
N LEU A 710 -47.18 23.86 -49.92
CA LEU A 710 -47.23 23.05 -48.70
C LEU A 710 -47.89 23.82 -47.57
N ARG A 711 -47.82 25.16 -47.53
CA ARG A 711 -48.62 26.00 -46.65
C ARG A 711 -50.04 26.06 -47.14
N GLU A 712 -50.31 26.07 -48.42
CA GLU A 712 -51.64 26.04 -49.01
C GLU A 712 -52.19 24.64 -48.93
N SER A 713 -51.37 23.59 -48.99
CA SER A 713 -51.76 22.21 -48.71
C SER A 713 -51.88 21.96 -47.22
N ALA A 714 -51.06 22.60 -46.36
CA ALA A 714 -51.24 22.57 -44.92
C ALA A 714 -52.41 23.46 -44.50
N VAL A 715 -52.71 24.54 -45.20
CA VAL A 715 -53.88 25.41 -45.00
C VAL A 715 -55.09 24.76 -45.64
N GLN A 716 -54.98 23.99 -46.71
CA GLN A 716 -56.05 23.15 -47.26
C GLN A 716 -56.26 21.92 -46.38
N ASN A 717 -55.23 21.35 -45.78
CA ASN A 717 -55.37 20.26 -44.81
C ASN A 717 -55.82 20.80 -43.46
N ILE A 718 -55.46 22.02 -43.07
CA ILE A 718 -56.04 22.73 -41.93
C ILE A 718 -57.45 23.19 -42.28
N GLN A 719 -57.80 23.52 -43.52
CA GLN A 719 -59.17 23.81 -43.95
C GLN A 719 -59.97 22.54 -44.14
N VAL A 720 -59.36 21.40 -44.45
CA VAL A 720 -60.00 20.08 -44.51
C VAL A 720 -60.13 19.54 -43.09
N LEU A 721 -59.16 19.76 -42.20
CA LEU A 721 -59.28 19.48 -40.76
C LEU A 721 -60.21 20.47 -40.08
N GLU A 722 -60.27 21.74 -40.50
CA GLU A 722 -61.24 22.74 -40.04
C GLU A 722 -62.60 22.47 -40.66
N LYS A 723 -62.69 21.91 -41.87
CA LYS A 723 -63.94 21.47 -42.49
C LYS A 723 -64.37 20.10 -42.00
N GLU A 724 -63.46 19.26 -41.50
CA GLU A 724 -63.78 18.06 -40.72
C GLU A 724 -64.12 18.45 -39.29
N GLN A 725 -63.49 19.49 -38.72
CA GLN A 725 -63.89 20.07 -37.45
C GLN A 725 -65.16 20.91 -37.59
N GLU A 726 -65.47 21.48 -38.75
CA GLU A 726 -66.68 22.23 -39.08
C GLU A 726 -67.74 21.29 -39.62
N GLU A 727 -67.41 20.11 -40.13
CA GLU A 727 -68.34 18.97 -40.33
C GLU A 727 -68.58 18.27 -38.99
N GLU A 728 -67.62 18.19 -38.07
CA GLU A 728 -67.86 17.78 -36.68
C GLU A 728 -68.60 18.89 -35.93
N ARG A 729 -68.32 20.17 -36.20
CA ARG A 729 -69.06 21.31 -35.65
C ARG A 729 -70.42 21.43 -36.29
N ASP A 730 -70.61 21.05 -37.54
CA ASP A 730 -71.88 21.01 -38.28
C ASP A 730 -72.64 19.73 -37.99
N VAL A 731 -71.98 18.65 -37.58
CA VAL A 731 -72.61 17.49 -36.94
C VAL A 731 -72.99 17.86 -35.50
N LEU A 732 -72.20 18.66 -34.79
CA LEU A 732 -72.56 19.23 -33.49
C LEU A 732 -73.62 20.33 -33.62
N GLN A 733 -73.64 21.10 -34.70
CA GLN A 733 -74.60 22.16 -35.03
C GLN A 733 -75.84 21.56 -35.66
N TRP A 734 -75.75 20.45 -36.41
CA TRP A 734 -76.87 19.62 -36.83
C TRP A 734 -77.42 18.85 -35.65
N ASN A 735 -76.62 18.40 -34.69
CA ASN A 735 -77.12 17.92 -33.41
C ASN A 735 -77.71 19.07 -32.57
N LEU A 736 -77.18 20.29 -32.66
CA LEU A 736 -77.73 21.50 -32.04
C LEU A 736 -78.99 21.97 -32.76
N ASP A 737 -79.12 21.76 -34.08
CA ASP A 737 -80.23 22.16 -34.95
C ASP A 737 -81.26 21.05 -35.10
N GLU A 738 -80.91 19.80 -34.82
CA GLU A 738 -81.81 18.70 -34.54
C GLU A 738 -82.31 18.86 -33.10
N LYS A 739 -81.47 19.32 -32.16
CA LYS A 739 -81.94 19.79 -30.84
C LYS A 739 -82.74 21.08 -30.92
N LYS A 740 -82.44 22.04 -31.79
CA LYS A 740 -83.24 23.26 -32.04
C LYS A 740 -84.42 22.97 -32.95
N LYS A 741 -84.43 21.95 -33.80
CA LYS A 741 -85.64 21.45 -34.46
C LYS A 741 -86.48 20.66 -33.48
N ARG A 742 -85.89 19.94 -32.52
CA ARG A 742 -86.62 19.45 -31.34
C ARG A 742 -87.09 20.62 -30.48
N LEU A 743 -86.36 21.72 -30.39
CA LEU A 743 -86.74 22.95 -29.68
C LEU A 743 -87.73 23.81 -30.46
N VAL A 744 -87.81 23.71 -31.80
CA VAL A 744 -88.76 24.37 -32.72
C VAL A 744 -89.95 23.45 -32.99
N ILE A 745 -89.84 22.15 -32.75
CA ILE A 745 -90.96 21.23 -32.59
C ILE A 745 -91.53 21.40 -31.18
N LEU A 746 -90.69 21.57 -30.14
CA LEU A 746 -91.12 21.97 -28.80
C LEU A 746 -91.59 23.44 -28.75
N CYS A 747 -91.08 24.32 -29.61
CA CYS A 747 -91.53 25.70 -29.73
C CYS A 747 -92.65 25.88 -30.75
N LYS A 748 -92.88 24.97 -31.71
CA LYS A 748 -94.17 24.83 -32.39
C LYS A 748 -95.21 24.17 -31.48
N LEU A 749 -94.77 23.43 -30.48
CA LEU A 749 -95.59 23.07 -29.31
C LEU A 749 -95.71 24.20 -28.27
N LEU A 750 -94.90 25.28 -28.35
CA LEU A 750 -95.10 26.54 -27.60
C LEU A 750 -95.83 27.63 -28.41
N ASP A 751 -95.76 27.65 -29.74
CA ASP A 751 -96.69 28.40 -30.58
C ASP A 751 -98.09 27.75 -30.58
N GLU A 752 -98.20 26.55 -30.03
CA GLU A 752 -99.47 25.95 -29.58
C GLU A 752 -99.72 26.11 -28.07
N LYS A 753 -98.84 26.79 -27.31
CA LYS A 753 -99.04 27.03 -25.87
C LYS A 753 -98.96 28.46 -25.34
N GLU A 754 -98.25 29.41 -25.95
CA GLU A 754 -97.99 30.76 -25.39
C GLU A 754 -97.68 31.78 -26.49
N ALA A 755 -98.63 32.27 -27.29
CA ALA A 755 -99.33 33.51 -26.96
C ALA A 755 -98.65 34.39 -25.88
N ALA A 756 -97.64 35.22 -26.23
CA ALA A 756 -97.45 36.61 -25.73
C ALA A 756 -96.04 37.24 -25.99
N LYS A 757 -96.04 38.49 -26.50
CA LYS A 757 -95.11 39.62 -26.20
C LYS A 757 -93.72 39.68 -26.90
N THR A 758 -93.52 40.50 -27.96
CA THR A 758 -93.12 41.95 -28.04
C THR A 758 -91.61 42.30 -28.04
N THR A 759 -91.13 42.84 -29.19
CA THR A 759 -90.23 44.02 -29.44
C THR A 759 -88.99 44.30 -28.56
N GLN A 760 -87.82 44.64 -29.16
CA GLN A 760 -87.27 46.02 -29.38
C GLN A 760 -85.72 46.14 -29.58
N PHE A 761 -85.29 47.16 -30.35
CA PHE A 761 -83.98 47.91 -30.37
C PHE A 761 -82.67 47.20 -30.86
N PHE A 762 -81.65 47.79 -31.54
CA PHE A 762 -81.35 49.00 -32.37
C PHE A 762 -79.87 48.90 -32.87
N SER A 763 -79.47 49.72 -33.87
CA SER A 763 -78.13 50.31 -34.26
C SER A 763 -76.81 49.73 -33.70
N GLY A 764 -75.64 49.72 -34.36
CA GLY A 764 -75.04 50.60 -35.37
C GLY A 764 -73.56 50.87 -35.00
N GLU A 765 -72.73 51.12 -36.02
CA GLU A 765 -71.48 51.91 -36.04
C GLU A 765 -70.15 51.49 -35.32
N GLU A 766 -69.11 51.47 -36.16
CA GLU A 766 -67.80 52.16 -36.07
C GLU A 766 -66.75 51.91 -34.97
N CYS A 767 -65.51 51.82 -35.50
CA CYS A 767 -64.29 52.54 -35.09
C CYS A 767 -63.29 51.96 -34.04
N ILE A 768 -62.08 51.68 -34.57
CA ILE A 768 -60.71 52.08 -34.15
C ILE A 768 -60.11 51.53 -32.82
N VAL A 769 -58.81 51.22 -32.93
CA VAL A 769 -57.72 51.12 -31.92
C VAL A 769 -57.74 49.80 -31.14
N GLN A 770 -56.70 48.94 -31.10
CA GLN A 770 -55.24 49.12 -31.25
C GLN A 770 -54.60 47.81 -31.73
#